data_AF-A0A7C3X5V6-F1
#
_entry.id   AF-A0A7C3X5V6-F1
#
_cell.length_a   1.000
_cell.length_b   1.000
_cell.length_c   1.000
_cell.angle_alpha   90.00
_cell.angle_beta   90.00
_cell.angle_gamma   90.00
#
_symmetry.space_group_name_H-M   'P 1'
#
loop_
_entity.id
_entity.type
_entity.pdbx_description
1 polymer ?
#
loop_
_entity_poly.entity_id
_entity_poly.type
_entity_poly.pdbx_seq_one_letter_code
_entity_poly.pdbx_strand_id
1 'polypeptide(L)'
;MKRKSGEKMALLRTGRPPCVGAGRTGHAFPAEGESGEVRKGDAGGGAKRLARLTSPAAARLVLVLVLALLSVASGLPGQARRARAGSLSGWKFCVDAGHGGAESGAVGPTGLLEKDVNLVVARKLRDLLVAEGAEVLMTREDDSTVSITQRWQMANAWEADRFISIHHNAMENAPSVNGTETLVYTYAGQESLELANSVQAELVAEFGLPNRGIVRRSDVGVLKNTNMPAILTEASFISNPEQERLLRDEAYLAREAAAIMRGIRLPSSVTFIYPRRNRVSFGEVQVSLQLLGNDSIERVDLYLEDKLLFSRSAAPYDFLLDTSQMEDGTHALKALVRYAGGGTASASRDLIVANDARNWYFAEGTTRRGFEEWLTVLNPNLQEAEISVTYAFDNGQTLQRDYRVAEESRLSIDVNREVGPDRDLSLMVSSTLPVVVERPMYFLYKGSWDGGHVSGGTTSPSETWFFAEGYTGPGFEEWLCLLNPQDQPAVARVEYLSQEGLLLLDELVLPPRRRVTVDVNRRVGPDREVSMRVTADRPIVAERPVYFLYHGRYAGGHVACGAAQAASRWYFAEGYTGPGFEEWLCLLNPQPEPNLVRITYQTSDGKNLQDEELVPPHSRRTVDVNLRAGRDLQLSVVVEGEKPLVAERVIYHDYHQWCRGGDVVTGVRETSRHWYFAEGYTGPGFEDWLCLQNPGGEDVEAEITLHFESGEVLQEKVRLPGRSRTTLYLNSMSPYQEGMAISVHASGGITAERPVYFRYRGAWAGEHTSAGYSPDQ
;
A
#
# COMPACT_ATOMS: atom_id res chain seq x y z
N MET A 1 45.89 -25.70 -26.18
CA MET A 1 45.89 -26.70 -27.29
C MET A 1 45.24 -26.09 -28.54
N LYS A 2 45.33 -26.73 -29.72
CA LYS A 2 44.67 -26.32 -31.00
C LYS A 2 43.12 -26.37 -30.84
N ARG A 3 42.22 -25.72 -31.59
CA ARG A 3 42.10 -25.28 -33.03
C ARG A 3 41.19 -24.02 -33.07
N LYS A 4 41.36 -22.96 -33.91
CA LYS A 4 41.27 -22.78 -35.40
C LYS A 4 39.84 -22.78 -36.01
N SER A 5 39.29 -21.58 -36.32
CA SER A 5 38.51 -21.15 -37.54
C SER A 5 37.60 -19.93 -37.22
N GLY A 6 37.40 -18.87 -38.03
CA GLY A 6 38.05 -18.40 -39.28
C GLY A 6 37.33 -17.16 -39.88
N GLU A 7 38.10 -16.20 -40.45
CA GLU A 7 37.78 -15.21 -41.54
C GLU A 7 36.64 -14.15 -41.32
N LYS A 8 36.88 -12.81 -41.44
CA LYS A 8 37.17 -11.91 -42.61
C LYS A 8 35.95 -11.70 -43.56
N MET A 9 35.62 -10.53 -44.16
CA MET A 9 36.17 -9.16 -44.18
C MET A 9 35.11 -8.09 -44.65
N ALA A 10 35.17 -6.88 -44.08
CA ALA A 10 35.27 -5.52 -44.70
C ALA A 10 34.35 -4.95 -45.83
N LEU A 11 33.74 -3.78 -45.52
CA LEU A 11 33.67 -2.47 -46.27
C LEU A 11 33.45 -2.39 -47.81
N LEU A 12 32.45 -1.58 -48.26
CA LEU A 12 32.64 -0.27 -48.97
C LEU A 12 31.36 0.45 -49.49
N ARG A 13 31.18 1.71 -49.06
CA ARG A 13 30.71 2.99 -49.69
C ARG A 13 29.72 3.10 -50.91
N THR A 14 29.12 4.32 -50.97
CA THR A 14 28.42 5.05 -52.08
C THR A 14 26.90 4.80 -52.21
N GLY A 15 26.03 5.78 -52.52
CA GLY A 15 26.18 7.25 -52.72
C GLY A 15 24.82 8.01 -52.83
N ARG A 16 24.86 9.35 -52.80
CA ARG A 16 23.78 10.36 -53.06
C ARG A 16 23.83 10.81 -54.55
N PRO A 17 22.98 11.72 -55.13
CA PRO A 17 21.73 12.39 -54.68
C PRO A 17 20.54 12.36 -55.74
N PRO A 18 19.94 13.46 -56.31
CA PRO A 18 18.54 13.86 -56.02
C PRO A 18 17.62 14.23 -57.22
N CYS A 19 16.34 14.55 -56.95
CA CYS A 19 15.40 15.45 -57.69
C CYS A 19 14.38 15.98 -56.65
N VAL A 20 14.04 17.25 -56.44
CA VAL A 20 13.75 18.45 -57.28
C VAL A 20 12.39 18.39 -57.99
N GLY A 21 11.47 19.26 -57.57
CA GLY A 21 10.19 19.58 -58.21
C GLY A 21 9.49 20.72 -57.46
N ALA A 22 9.29 21.88 -58.09
CA ALA A 22 8.81 23.11 -57.45
C ALA A 22 7.45 23.56 -57.99
N GLY A 23 6.70 24.34 -57.20
CA GLY A 23 5.44 24.97 -57.63
C GLY A 23 5.01 26.11 -56.70
N ARG A 24 5.19 27.36 -57.14
CA ARG A 24 4.69 28.58 -56.47
C ARG A 24 3.28 28.94 -56.97
N THR A 25 2.51 29.62 -56.11
CA THR A 25 1.61 30.82 -56.30
C THR A 25 0.45 30.72 -55.31
N GLY A 26 -0.11 31.76 -54.70
CA GLY A 26 0.05 33.22 -54.88
C GLY A 26 -1.32 33.91 -54.80
N HIS A 27 -1.39 35.15 -54.27
CA HIS A 27 -2.60 35.98 -54.02
C HIS A 27 -3.46 35.56 -52.80
N ALA A 28 -3.84 36.38 -51.80
CA ALA A 28 -3.97 37.84 -51.58
C ALA A 28 -5.40 38.44 -51.76
N PHE A 29 -5.79 39.23 -50.74
CA PHE A 29 -7.05 39.97 -50.47
C PHE A 29 -7.62 40.85 -51.62
N PRO A 30 -8.92 41.25 -51.59
CA PRO A 30 -9.50 42.36 -50.77
C PRO A 30 -10.76 41.91 -49.94
N ALA A 31 -11.35 42.61 -48.96
CA ALA A 31 -11.44 44.01 -48.48
C ALA A 31 -12.73 44.80 -48.87
N GLU A 32 -13.50 45.19 -47.84
CA GLU A 32 -14.35 46.41 -47.62
C GLU A 32 -15.55 46.83 -48.50
N GLY A 33 -16.45 47.64 -47.89
CA GLY A 33 -17.53 48.45 -48.51
C GLY A 33 -18.97 48.04 -48.13
N GLU A 34 -19.68 48.68 -47.18
CA GLU A 34 -20.56 49.88 -47.35
C GLU A 34 -21.88 49.64 -48.14
N SER A 35 -23.07 50.19 -47.85
CA SER A 35 -23.55 51.22 -46.88
C SER A 35 -25.11 51.24 -46.77
N GLY A 36 -25.68 52.02 -45.82
CA GLY A 36 -27.04 52.62 -45.89
C GLY A 36 -28.08 52.18 -44.83
N GLU A 37 -28.31 52.92 -43.73
CA GLU A 37 -29.29 54.04 -43.51
C GLU A 37 -30.78 53.60 -43.40
N VAL A 38 -31.68 54.05 -42.49
CA VAL A 38 -31.96 55.38 -41.90
C VAL A 38 -32.75 55.27 -40.54
N ARG A 39 -32.35 56.04 -39.49
CA ARG A 39 -33.09 56.71 -38.35
C ARG A 39 -34.29 56.00 -37.64
N LYS A 40 -34.66 56.19 -36.35
CA LYS A 40 -34.56 57.28 -35.33
C LYS A 40 -34.99 56.67 -33.96
N GLY A 41 -34.81 57.19 -32.73
CA GLY A 41 -34.07 58.34 -32.17
C GLY A 41 -34.72 58.87 -30.87
N ASP A 42 -33.91 59.23 -29.86
CA ASP A 42 -34.22 59.91 -28.56
C ASP A 42 -35.10 59.22 -27.47
N ALA A 43 -34.90 59.43 -26.16
CA ALA A 43 -33.77 60.00 -25.38
C ALA A 43 -33.91 59.78 -23.86
N GLY A 44 -32.78 59.76 -23.12
CA GLY A 44 -32.66 60.07 -21.67
C GLY A 44 -33.24 59.06 -20.65
N GLY A 45 -32.68 58.90 -19.44
CA GLY A 45 -31.48 59.50 -18.84
C GLY A 45 -31.61 59.65 -17.31
N GLY A 46 -30.55 59.31 -16.56
CA GLY A 46 -30.37 59.75 -15.15
C GLY A 46 -30.73 58.74 -14.04
N ALA A 47 -29.71 58.21 -13.37
CA ALA A 47 -29.86 57.51 -12.10
C ALA A 47 -30.03 58.50 -10.93
N LYS A 48 -30.89 58.19 -9.94
CA LYS A 48 -30.89 58.85 -8.62
C LYS A 48 -31.43 57.96 -7.49
N ARG A 49 -30.52 57.66 -6.55
CA ARG A 49 -30.67 57.38 -5.10
C ARG A 49 -31.88 56.60 -4.53
N LEU A 50 -31.52 55.59 -3.73
CA LEU A 50 -32.31 55.11 -2.58
C LEU A 50 -32.63 56.23 -1.59
N ALA A 51 -33.81 56.13 -0.96
CA ALA A 51 -34.06 56.61 0.40
C ALA A 51 -34.93 55.56 1.13
N ARG A 52 -34.58 55.24 2.38
CA ARG A 52 -35.31 54.33 3.27
C ARG A 52 -36.42 55.07 4.04
N LEU A 53 -37.35 54.32 4.65
CA LEU A 53 -37.88 54.45 6.04
C LEU A 53 -39.01 53.40 6.24
N THR A 54 -38.81 52.34 7.06
CA THR A 54 -39.36 52.12 8.44
C THR A 54 -40.88 51.87 8.53
N SER A 55 -41.45 50.96 9.35
CA SER A 55 -40.96 49.96 10.34
C SER A 55 -42.09 48.91 10.62
N PRO A 56 -42.05 48.01 11.65
CA PRO A 56 -42.75 46.71 11.57
C PRO A 56 -44.08 46.57 12.36
N ALA A 57 -45.09 46.00 11.73
CA ALA A 57 -46.21 45.28 12.39
C ALA A 57 -46.94 44.35 11.40
N ALA A 58 -47.53 43.27 11.91
CA ALA A 58 -48.44 42.31 11.22
C ALA A 58 -47.87 40.96 10.69
N ALA A 59 -46.80 40.43 11.28
CA ALA A 59 -46.54 38.99 11.22
C ALA A 59 -47.50 38.22 12.16
N ARG A 60 -48.75 37.94 11.73
CA ARG A 60 -49.66 36.94 12.37
C ARG A 60 -51.02 36.66 11.67
N LEU A 61 -51.15 36.65 10.33
CA LEU A 61 -52.42 36.19 9.71
C LEU A 61 -52.36 35.65 8.26
N VAL A 62 -51.44 34.72 7.92
CA VAL A 62 -51.39 34.11 6.57
C VAL A 62 -51.37 32.56 6.56
N LEU A 63 -51.10 31.90 7.70
CA LEU A 63 -50.81 30.45 7.73
C LEU A 63 -52.05 29.51 7.63
N VAL A 64 -53.29 30.02 7.50
CA VAL A 64 -54.51 29.19 7.61
C VAL A 64 -55.39 29.18 6.34
N LEU A 65 -55.18 30.09 5.37
CA LEU A 65 -56.07 30.20 4.19
C LEU A 65 -55.56 29.57 2.87
N VAL A 66 -54.36 28.97 2.86
CA VAL A 66 -53.77 28.37 1.64
C VAL A 66 -54.14 26.88 1.46
N LEU A 67 -54.76 26.24 2.46
CA LEU A 67 -55.03 24.79 2.48
C LEU A 67 -56.46 24.36 2.09
N ALA A 68 -57.32 25.26 1.62
CA ALA A 68 -58.76 24.98 1.44
C ALA A 68 -59.35 25.24 0.03
N LEU A 69 -58.52 25.52 -0.98
CA LEU A 69 -58.97 25.78 -2.35
C LEU A 69 -58.13 25.04 -3.40
N LEU A 70 -58.24 23.71 -3.42
CA LEU A 70 -57.83 22.87 -4.56
C LEU A 70 -58.50 21.49 -4.48
N SER A 71 -59.81 21.43 -4.72
CA SER A 71 -60.53 20.17 -4.91
C SER A 71 -61.66 20.29 -5.96
N VAL A 72 -61.71 19.29 -6.85
CA VAL A 72 -62.76 18.99 -7.84
C VAL A 72 -62.93 19.93 -9.05
N ALA A 73 -62.28 19.57 -10.17
CA ALA A 73 -62.98 19.24 -11.44
C ALA A 73 -62.01 18.75 -12.55
N SER A 74 -61.99 17.44 -12.76
CA SER A 74 -61.73 16.68 -14.00
C SER A 74 -61.20 17.39 -15.27
N GLY A 75 -60.06 16.92 -15.80
CA GLY A 75 -59.72 17.01 -17.24
C GLY A 75 -58.26 17.32 -17.57
N LEU A 76 -57.32 16.37 -17.36
CA LEU A 76 -55.92 16.52 -17.78
C LEU A 76 -55.40 15.26 -18.50
N PRO A 77 -54.44 15.41 -19.44
CA PRO A 77 -53.99 14.33 -20.33
C PRO A 77 -53.09 13.32 -19.61
N GLY A 78 -53.02 12.11 -20.17
CA GLY A 78 -52.41 10.95 -19.52
C GLY A 78 -50.93 11.14 -19.17
N GLN A 79 -50.62 11.00 -17.89
CA GLN A 79 -49.27 10.65 -17.46
C GLN A 79 -48.94 9.24 -17.96
N ALA A 80 -48.10 9.14 -18.98
CA ALA A 80 -47.43 7.88 -19.27
C ALA A 80 -46.57 7.52 -18.06
N ARG A 81 -47.01 6.53 -17.26
CA ARG A 81 -46.11 5.80 -16.36
C ARG A 81 -44.96 5.29 -17.23
N ARG A 82 -43.76 5.86 -17.07
CA ARG A 82 -42.54 5.11 -17.43
C ARG A 82 -42.58 3.84 -16.60
N ALA A 83 -42.85 2.70 -17.23
CA ALA A 83 -42.59 1.43 -16.61
C ALA A 83 -41.11 1.45 -16.20
N ARG A 84 -40.81 1.09 -14.94
CA ARG A 84 -39.44 0.71 -14.61
C ARG A 84 -39.11 -0.47 -15.51
N ALA A 85 -38.02 -0.37 -16.26
CA ALA A 85 -37.45 -1.53 -16.92
C ALA A 85 -37.19 -2.60 -15.85
N GLY A 86 -37.43 -3.87 -16.18
CA GLY A 86 -37.18 -4.97 -15.25
C GLY A 86 -35.69 -5.06 -14.89
N SER A 87 -35.37 -5.75 -13.80
CA SER A 87 -34.00 -5.75 -13.23
C SER A 87 -32.93 -6.34 -14.17
N LEU A 88 -33.33 -7.10 -15.19
CA LEU A 88 -32.46 -7.71 -16.19
C LEU A 88 -32.68 -7.12 -17.59
N SER A 89 -33.30 -5.94 -17.70
CA SER A 89 -33.55 -5.33 -19.00
C SER A 89 -32.26 -4.98 -19.74
N GLY A 90 -32.15 -5.48 -20.97
CA GLY A 90 -30.94 -5.36 -21.81
C GLY A 90 -29.98 -6.55 -21.70
N TRP A 91 -30.21 -7.51 -20.79
CA TRP A 91 -29.43 -8.75 -20.73
C TRP A 91 -29.97 -9.81 -21.67
N LYS A 92 -29.07 -10.57 -22.28
CA LYS A 92 -29.31 -11.74 -23.12
C LYS A 92 -28.89 -13.02 -22.40
N PHE A 93 -29.87 -13.85 -22.03
CA PHE A 93 -29.59 -15.18 -21.45
C PHE A 93 -29.82 -16.28 -22.48
N CYS A 94 -28.80 -17.10 -22.72
CA CYS A 94 -28.99 -18.36 -23.41
C CYS A 94 -29.30 -19.46 -22.36
N VAL A 95 -30.53 -19.98 -22.38
CA VAL A 95 -30.97 -21.04 -21.47
C VAL A 95 -30.97 -22.37 -22.23
N ASP A 96 -30.12 -23.29 -21.81
CA ASP A 96 -29.91 -24.57 -22.47
C ASP A 96 -30.63 -25.70 -21.73
N ALA A 97 -31.67 -26.25 -22.34
CA ALA A 97 -32.38 -27.42 -21.81
C ALA A 97 -31.63 -28.69 -22.23
N GLY A 98 -30.88 -29.31 -21.32
CA GLY A 98 -30.04 -30.48 -21.58
C GLY A 98 -30.78 -31.60 -22.32
N HIS A 99 -30.06 -32.33 -23.19
CA HIS A 99 -30.59 -33.45 -24.01
C HIS A 99 -31.74 -33.03 -24.95
N GLY A 100 -32.54 -33.96 -25.48
CA GLY A 100 -33.70 -33.67 -26.34
C GLY A 100 -33.85 -34.59 -27.56
N GLY A 101 -35.09 -34.89 -27.92
CA GLY A 101 -35.47 -35.80 -28.99
C GLY A 101 -34.94 -37.21 -28.74
N ALA A 102 -33.99 -37.66 -29.56
CA ALA A 102 -33.35 -38.97 -29.45
C ALA A 102 -32.44 -39.14 -28.21
N GLU A 103 -31.92 -38.06 -27.64
CA GLU A 103 -31.17 -38.11 -26.38
C GLU A 103 -32.13 -37.95 -25.20
N SER A 104 -32.36 -39.01 -24.42
CA SER A 104 -33.20 -38.98 -23.21
C SER A 104 -32.58 -38.22 -22.04
N GLY A 105 -31.25 -38.10 -22.03
CA GLY A 105 -30.48 -37.94 -20.80
C GLY A 105 -30.60 -39.16 -19.90
N ALA A 106 -30.36 -38.98 -18.61
CA ALA A 106 -30.60 -40.00 -17.60
C ALA A 106 -32.09 -40.43 -17.54
N VAL A 107 -32.32 -41.65 -17.06
CA VAL A 107 -33.66 -42.22 -16.88
C VAL A 107 -33.83 -42.60 -15.42
N GLY A 108 -34.84 -42.03 -14.77
CA GLY A 108 -35.15 -42.30 -13.37
C GLY A 108 -35.72 -43.72 -13.13
N PRO A 109 -35.74 -44.19 -11.88
CA PRO A 109 -36.20 -45.55 -11.52
C PRO A 109 -37.63 -45.92 -11.97
N THR A 110 -38.51 -44.94 -12.16
CA THR A 110 -39.89 -45.11 -12.65
C THR A 110 -40.09 -44.62 -14.09
N GLY A 111 -38.98 -44.39 -14.81
CA GLY A 111 -38.99 -44.02 -16.23
C GLY A 111 -39.18 -42.54 -16.52
N LEU A 112 -38.96 -41.63 -15.55
CA LEU A 112 -38.87 -40.20 -15.84
C LEU A 112 -37.63 -39.92 -16.70
N LEU A 113 -37.75 -39.13 -17.76
CA LEU A 113 -36.63 -38.78 -18.63
C LEU A 113 -36.07 -37.41 -18.23
N GLU A 114 -34.76 -37.32 -18.08
CA GLU A 114 -34.06 -36.08 -17.71
C GLU A 114 -34.37 -34.93 -18.70
N LYS A 115 -34.41 -35.23 -20.00
CA LYS A 115 -34.73 -34.26 -21.06
C LYS A 115 -36.07 -33.54 -20.86
N ASP A 116 -37.05 -34.20 -20.22
CA ASP A 116 -38.39 -33.66 -20.02
C ASP A 116 -38.38 -32.71 -18.82
N VAL A 117 -37.70 -33.11 -17.73
CA VAL A 117 -37.47 -32.29 -16.53
C VAL A 117 -36.69 -31.03 -16.88
N ASN A 118 -35.55 -31.19 -17.58
CA ASN A 118 -34.69 -30.09 -18.01
C ASN A 118 -35.45 -29.06 -18.86
N LEU A 119 -36.34 -29.51 -19.76
CA LEU A 119 -37.15 -28.60 -20.58
C LEU A 119 -38.17 -27.81 -19.75
N VAL A 120 -38.80 -28.43 -18.75
CA VAL A 120 -39.78 -27.76 -17.90
C VAL A 120 -39.11 -26.70 -17.03
N VAL A 121 -37.99 -27.02 -16.37
CA VAL A 121 -37.23 -26.04 -15.57
C VAL A 121 -36.70 -24.90 -16.46
N ALA A 122 -36.10 -25.22 -17.62
CA ALA A 122 -35.57 -24.23 -18.54
C ALA A 122 -36.64 -23.26 -19.08
N ARG A 123 -37.85 -23.75 -19.42
CA ARG A 123 -38.99 -22.91 -19.81
C ARG A 123 -39.45 -22.00 -18.65
N LYS A 124 -39.53 -22.52 -17.43
CA LYS A 124 -39.88 -21.72 -16.24
C LYS A 124 -38.83 -20.64 -15.95
N LEU A 125 -37.55 -20.96 -16.12
CA LEU A 125 -36.46 -19.99 -15.97
C LEU A 125 -36.52 -18.90 -17.06
N ARG A 126 -36.77 -19.26 -18.33
CA ARG A 126 -37.06 -18.31 -19.41
C ARG A 126 -38.18 -17.36 -19.01
N ASP A 127 -39.31 -17.88 -18.53
CA ASP A 127 -40.49 -17.07 -18.20
C ASP A 127 -40.20 -16.07 -17.06
N LEU A 128 -39.41 -16.46 -16.06
CA LEU A 128 -38.93 -15.58 -14.98
C LEU A 128 -37.97 -14.49 -15.49
N LEU A 129 -37.02 -14.85 -16.35
CA LEU A 129 -36.06 -13.91 -16.96
C LEU A 129 -36.77 -12.88 -17.85
N VAL A 130 -37.71 -13.32 -18.69
CA VAL A 130 -38.54 -12.45 -19.55
C VAL A 130 -39.43 -11.53 -18.72
N ALA A 131 -40.01 -12.02 -17.61
CA ALA A 131 -40.79 -11.18 -16.68
C ALA A 131 -39.94 -10.06 -16.04
N GLU A 132 -38.63 -10.26 -15.94
CA GLU A 132 -37.65 -9.26 -15.48
C GLU A 132 -37.00 -8.45 -16.61
N GLY A 133 -37.56 -8.54 -17.81
CA GLY A 133 -37.19 -7.71 -18.96
C GLY A 133 -35.98 -8.19 -19.75
N ALA A 134 -35.42 -9.35 -19.42
CA ALA A 134 -34.31 -9.93 -20.16
C ALA A 134 -34.77 -10.47 -21.54
N GLU A 135 -33.87 -10.43 -22.51
CA GLU A 135 -34.00 -11.23 -23.71
C GLU A 135 -33.53 -12.66 -23.40
N VAL A 136 -34.24 -13.67 -23.91
CA VAL A 136 -33.90 -15.08 -23.66
C VAL A 136 -33.93 -15.87 -24.95
N LEU A 137 -32.84 -16.58 -25.23
CA LEU A 137 -32.74 -17.60 -26.27
C LEU A 137 -32.72 -18.98 -25.62
N MET A 138 -33.70 -19.82 -25.91
CA MET A 138 -33.62 -21.23 -25.56
C MET A 138 -32.89 -22.02 -26.65
N THR A 139 -32.03 -22.97 -26.29
CA THR A 139 -31.36 -23.85 -27.28
C THR A 139 -32.34 -24.81 -27.96
N ARG A 140 -33.40 -25.21 -27.25
CA ARG A 140 -34.60 -25.87 -27.76
C ARG A 140 -35.82 -25.40 -26.96
N GLU A 141 -36.94 -25.19 -27.63
CA GLU A 141 -38.21 -24.87 -26.94
C GLU A 141 -39.13 -26.08 -26.80
N ASP A 142 -38.81 -27.22 -27.42
CA ASP A 142 -39.58 -28.46 -27.45
C ASP A 142 -38.68 -29.71 -27.30
N ASP A 143 -39.20 -30.89 -27.62
CA ASP A 143 -38.46 -32.16 -27.60
C ASP A 143 -37.66 -32.40 -28.90
N SER A 144 -36.98 -31.37 -29.39
CA SER A 144 -36.07 -31.46 -30.53
C SER A 144 -34.66 -31.90 -30.13
N THR A 145 -34.00 -32.64 -31.02
CA THR A 145 -32.58 -32.97 -30.87
C THR A 145 -31.72 -31.80 -31.34
N VAL A 146 -30.96 -31.23 -30.40
CA VAL A 146 -29.97 -30.17 -30.65
C VAL A 146 -28.62 -30.64 -30.14
N SER A 147 -27.64 -30.73 -31.05
CA SER A 147 -26.29 -31.21 -30.71
C SER A 147 -25.56 -30.26 -29.78
N ILE A 148 -24.59 -30.78 -29.02
CA ILE A 148 -23.66 -29.98 -28.18
C ILE A 148 -23.06 -28.81 -28.98
N THR A 149 -22.66 -29.07 -30.23
CA THR A 149 -22.12 -28.05 -31.14
C THR A 149 -23.10 -26.91 -31.42
N GLN A 150 -24.36 -27.24 -31.71
CA GLN A 150 -25.38 -26.22 -32.00
C GLN A 150 -25.68 -25.36 -30.77
N ARG A 151 -25.71 -25.93 -29.55
CA ARG A 151 -26.04 -25.20 -28.31
C ARG A 151 -25.10 -24.01 -28.06
N TRP A 152 -23.79 -24.23 -28.05
CA TRP A 152 -22.83 -23.13 -27.85
C TRP A 152 -22.69 -22.24 -29.09
N GLN A 153 -22.91 -22.77 -30.31
CA GLN A 153 -22.94 -21.93 -31.52
C GLN A 153 -24.11 -20.94 -31.50
N MET A 154 -25.30 -21.35 -31.06
CA MET A 154 -26.46 -20.47 -30.88
C MET A 154 -26.16 -19.37 -29.86
N ALA A 155 -25.61 -19.72 -28.70
CA ALA A 155 -25.24 -18.76 -27.65
C ALA A 155 -24.20 -17.73 -28.14
N ASN A 156 -23.15 -18.20 -28.83
CA ASN A 156 -22.08 -17.34 -29.34
C ASN A 156 -22.55 -16.45 -30.49
N ALA A 157 -23.33 -16.99 -31.44
CA ALA A 157 -23.80 -16.24 -32.61
C ALA A 157 -24.88 -15.20 -32.27
N TRP A 158 -25.59 -15.39 -31.16
CA TRP A 158 -26.55 -14.40 -30.63
C TRP A 158 -25.90 -13.39 -29.67
N GLU A 159 -24.63 -13.58 -29.34
CA GLU A 159 -23.87 -12.78 -28.37
C GLU A 159 -24.59 -12.72 -27.01
N ALA A 160 -24.90 -13.88 -26.44
CA ALA A 160 -25.50 -13.96 -25.11
C ALA A 160 -24.53 -13.43 -24.03
N ASP A 161 -25.04 -12.70 -23.04
CA ASP A 161 -24.25 -12.22 -21.90
C ASP A 161 -23.93 -13.36 -20.93
N ARG A 162 -24.82 -14.37 -20.84
CA ARG A 162 -24.71 -15.55 -19.97
C ARG A 162 -25.28 -16.80 -20.62
N PHE A 163 -24.68 -17.95 -20.32
CA PHE A 163 -25.16 -19.28 -20.73
C PHE A 163 -25.47 -20.15 -19.51
N ILE A 164 -26.71 -20.64 -19.41
CA ILE A 164 -27.21 -21.42 -18.26
C ILE A 164 -27.73 -22.77 -18.77
N SER A 165 -26.99 -23.85 -18.54
CA SER A 165 -27.41 -25.20 -18.93
C SER A 165 -28.06 -25.94 -17.76
N ILE A 166 -29.23 -26.53 -18.00
CA ILE A 166 -30.04 -27.21 -16.98
C ILE A 166 -29.97 -28.73 -17.19
N HIS A 167 -29.55 -29.44 -16.15
CA HIS A 167 -29.38 -30.89 -16.11
C HIS A 167 -29.81 -31.49 -14.76
N HIS A 168 -30.05 -32.81 -14.76
CA HIS A 168 -30.36 -33.59 -13.56
C HIS A 168 -29.53 -34.86 -13.50
N ASN A 169 -28.61 -34.89 -12.54
CA ASN A 169 -27.52 -35.86 -12.47
C ASN A 169 -28.01 -37.30 -12.24
N ALA A 170 -27.14 -38.28 -12.49
CA ALA A 170 -27.42 -39.68 -12.21
C ALA A 170 -26.16 -40.42 -11.77
N MET A 171 -26.33 -41.33 -10.81
CA MET A 171 -25.26 -42.24 -10.40
C MET A 171 -25.71 -43.70 -10.55
N GLU A 172 -25.12 -44.38 -11.53
CA GLU A 172 -25.37 -45.80 -11.78
C GLU A 172 -24.95 -46.62 -10.55
N ASN A 173 -25.75 -47.63 -10.20
CA ASN A 173 -25.53 -48.52 -9.04
C ASN A 173 -25.49 -47.84 -7.65
N ALA A 174 -25.87 -46.56 -7.52
CA ALA A 174 -25.91 -45.85 -6.24
C ALA A 174 -27.20 -44.99 -6.06
N PRO A 175 -28.41 -45.60 -6.04
CA PRO A 175 -29.69 -44.86 -6.04
C PRO A 175 -29.98 -44.06 -4.76
N SER A 176 -29.17 -44.20 -3.71
CA SER A 176 -29.25 -43.35 -2.50
C SER A 176 -28.48 -42.04 -2.64
N VAL A 177 -27.58 -41.91 -3.63
CA VAL A 177 -26.77 -40.70 -3.83
C VAL A 177 -27.66 -39.58 -4.36
N ASN A 178 -27.46 -38.40 -3.79
CA ASN A 178 -28.13 -37.16 -4.17
C ASN A 178 -27.27 -35.97 -3.70
N GLY A 179 -27.59 -34.78 -4.18
CA GLY A 179 -26.94 -33.52 -3.86
C GLY A 179 -27.02 -32.55 -5.02
N THR A 180 -26.65 -31.30 -4.75
CA THR A 180 -26.63 -30.22 -5.75
C THR A 180 -25.17 -29.94 -6.12
N GLU A 181 -24.85 -29.91 -7.40
CA GLU A 181 -23.57 -29.43 -7.93
C GLU A 181 -23.77 -28.44 -9.09
N THR A 182 -22.83 -27.51 -9.26
CA THR A 182 -22.83 -26.58 -10.40
C THR A 182 -21.49 -26.68 -11.11
N LEU A 183 -21.53 -27.00 -12.39
CA LEU A 183 -20.37 -27.27 -13.22
C LEU A 183 -19.90 -26.00 -13.95
N VAL A 184 -18.59 -25.86 -14.04
CA VAL A 184 -17.91 -24.82 -14.82
C VAL A 184 -16.79 -25.45 -15.64
N TYR A 185 -16.39 -24.80 -16.74
CA TYR A 185 -15.19 -25.21 -17.46
C TYR A 185 -13.94 -25.12 -16.57
N THR A 186 -12.98 -26.03 -16.71
CA THR A 186 -11.75 -26.04 -15.88
C THR A 186 -11.05 -24.68 -15.84
N TYR A 187 -10.94 -24.01 -16.98
CA TYR A 187 -10.34 -22.69 -17.15
C TYR A 187 -11.40 -21.56 -17.23
N ALA A 188 -12.57 -21.74 -16.62
CA ALA A 188 -13.59 -20.69 -16.55
C ALA A 188 -13.07 -19.45 -15.81
N GLY A 189 -13.38 -18.27 -16.37
CA GLY A 189 -13.08 -16.97 -15.78
C GLY A 189 -13.90 -16.67 -14.53
N GLN A 190 -13.52 -15.60 -13.83
CA GLN A 190 -14.06 -15.25 -12.51
C GLN A 190 -15.59 -15.07 -12.50
N GLU A 191 -16.17 -14.41 -13.51
CA GLU A 191 -17.63 -14.22 -13.61
C GLU A 191 -18.41 -15.54 -13.68
N SER A 192 -17.87 -16.58 -14.34
CA SER A 192 -18.48 -17.92 -14.35
C SER A 192 -18.45 -18.56 -12.97
N LEU A 193 -17.38 -18.34 -12.20
CA LEU A 193 -17.23 -18.89 -10.86
C LEU A 193 -18.16 -18.21 -9.86
N GLU A 194 -18.32 -16.90 -9.95
CA GLU A 194 -19.23 -16.14 -9.08
C GLU A 194 -20.70 -16.47 -9.38
N LEU A 195 -21.07 -16.54 -10.66
CA LEU A 195 -22.39 -17.01 -11.09
C LEU A 195 -22.66 -18.44 -10.61
N ALA A 196 -21.69 -19.35 -10.77
CA ALA A 196 -21.83 -20.72 -10.31
C ALA A 196 -21.98 -20.82 -8.79
N ASN A 197 -21.18 -20.08 -8.01
CA ASN A 197 -21.28 -20.04 -6.55
C ASN A 197 -22.63 -19.47 -6.08
N SER A 198 -23.13 -18.41 -6.73
CA SER A 198 -24.41 -17.80 -6.37
C SER A 198 -25.60 -18.72 -6.67
N VAL A 199 -25.64 -19.32 -7.86
CA VAL A 199 -26.68 -20.31 -8.23
C VAL A 199 -26.61 -21.58 -7.36
N GLN A 200 -25.40 -22.09 -7.08
CA GLN A 200 -25.19 -23.21 -6.17
C GLN A 200 -25.74 -22.92 -4.76
N ALA A 201 -25.46 -21.75 -4.21
CA ALA A 201 -25.93 -21.37 -2.87
C ALA A 201 -27.46 -21.29 -2.79
N GLU A 202 -28.11 -20.70 -3.79
CA GLU A 202 -29.57 -20.59 -3.86
C GLU A 202 -30.27 -21.95 -4.05
N LEU A 203 -29.73 -22.84 -4.89
CA LEU A 203 -30.26 -24.20 -5.05
C LEU A 203 -30.12 -25.02 -3.76
N VAL A 204 -28.97 -24.95 -3.09
CA VAL A 204 -28.75 -25.62 -1.79
C VAL A 204 -29.70 -25.08 -0.72
N ALA A 205 -29.93 -23.77 -0.68
CA ALA A 205 -30.86 -23.14 0.27
C ALA A 205 -32.33 -23.51 0.00
N GLU A 206 -32.74 -23.63 -1.27
CA GLU A 206 -34.11 -23.97 -1.67
C GLU A 206 -34.50 -25.42 -1.36
N PHE A 207 -33.54 -26.35 -1.43
CA PHE A 207 -33.81 -27.79 -1.36
C PHE A 207 -33.18 -28.53 -0.17
N GLY A 208 -32.18 -27.95 0.50
CA GLY A 208 -31.51 -28.58 1.65
C GLY A 208 -30.76 -29.87 1.31
N LEU A 209 -30.45 -30.10 0.03
CA LEU A 209 -29.70 -31.26 -0.44
C LEU A 209 -28.21 -31.15 -0.07
N PRO A 210 -27.47 -32.27 -0.02
CA PRO A 210 -26.02 -32.24 0.16
C PRO A 210 -25.34 -31.29 -0.83
N ASN A 211 -24.64 -30.28 -0.32
CA ASN A 211 -23.87 -29.34 -1.14
C ASN A 211 -22.62 -30.05 -1.66
N ARG A 212 -22.57 -30.34 -2.96
CA ARG A 212 -21.44 -31.00 -3.62
C ARG A 212 -20.45 -30.01 -4.26
N GLY A 213 -20.74 -28.71 -4.15
CA GLY A 213 -19.85 -27.62 -4.53
C GLY A 213 -19.78 -27.33 -6.03
N ILE A 214 -18.75 -26.57 -6.42
CA ILE A 214 -18.49 -26.19 -7.80
C ILE A 214 -17.55 -27.18 -8.45
N VAL A 215 -18.00 -27.82 -9.54
CA VAL A 215 -17.29 -28.92 -10.20
C VAL A 215 -16.62 -28.41 -11.48
N ARG A 216 -15.29 -28.31 -11.47
CA ARG A 216 -14.48 -27.90 -12.63
C ARG A 216 -14.25 -29.09 -13.57
N ARG A 217 -14.73 -29.01 -14.82
CA ARG A 217 -14.55 -30.06 -15.84
C ARG A 217 -14.03 -29.52 -17.17
N SER A 218 -13.18 -30.29 -17.84
CA SER A 218 -12.54 -29.92 -19.12
C SER A 218 -13.25 -30.51 -20.35
N ASP A 219 -14.18 -31.43 -20.12
CA ASP A 219 -14.89 -32.25 -21.11
C ASP A 219 -16.35 -31.85 -21.34
N VAL A 220 -16.88 -30.88 -20.58
CA VAL A 220 -18.24 -30.35 -20.76
C VAL A 220 -18.29 -29.43 -22.00
N GLY A 221 -18.62 -30.04 -23.15
CA GLY A 221 -18.52 -29.40 -24.46
C GLY A 221 -19.34 -28.13 -24.65
N VAL A 222 -20.46 -27.96 -23.93
CA VAL A 222 -21.25 -26.71 -23.99
C VAL A 222 -20.56 -25.55 -23.27
N LEU A 223 -19.90 -25.79 -22.12
CA LEU A 223 -19.22 -24.74 -21.34
C LEU A 223 -17.83 -24.39 -21.88
N LYS A 224 -17.17 -25.34 -22.54
CA LYS A 224 -15.81 -25.18 -23.07
C LYS A 224 -15.72 -24.20 -24.25
N ASN A 225 -16.78 -24.10 -25.06
CA ASN A 225 -16.77 -23.42 -26.35
C ASN A 225 -17.64 -22.14 -26.38
N THR A 226 -18.25 -21.77 -25.26
CA THR A 226 -18.98 -20.51 -25.08
C THR A 226 -18.03 -19.33 -24.86
N ASN A 227 -18.35 -18.18 -25.45
CA ASN A 227 -17.55 -16.95 -25.36
C ASN A 227 -17.93 -16.06 -24.16
N MET A 228 -19.02 -16.38 -23.47
CA MET A 228 -19.56 -15.66 -22.31
C MET A 228 -19.48 -16.52 -21.05
N PRO A 229 -19.64 -15.94 -19.84
CA PRO A 229 -19.74 -16.71 -18.62
C PRO A 229 -20.88 -17.74 -18.67
N ALA A 230 -20.48 -19.00 -18.51
CA ALA A 230 -21.31 -20.17 -18.68
C ALA A 230 -21.28 -21.06 -17.43
N ILE A 231 -22.42 -21.64 -17.07
CA ILE A 231 -22.58 -22.63 -16.00
C ILE A 231 -23.49 -23.77 -16.45
N LEU A 232 -23.37 -24.94 -15.82
CA LEU A 232 -24.32 -26.05 -15.93
C LEU A 232 -24.77 -26.46 -14.54
N THR A 233 -26.07 -26.43 -14.26
CA THR A 233 -26.64 -26.79 -12.95
C THR A 233 -27.09 -28.24 -12.93
N GLU A 234 -26.64 -29.00 -11.94
CA GLU A 234 -27.10 -30.34 -11.60
C GLU A 234 -27.86 -30.23 -10.26
N ALA A 235 -29.13 -29.81 -10.34
CA ALA A 235 -29.88 -29.39 -9.15
C ALA A 235 -30.11 -30.54 -8.15
N SER A 236 -30.41 -31.73 -8.67
CA SER A 236 -30.55 -32.98 -7.91
C SER A 236 -30.36 -34.22 -8.79
N PHE A 237 -30.31 -35.40 -8.19
CA PHE A 237 -30.06 -36.66 -8.92
C PHE A 237 -31.37 -37.37 -9.31
N ILE A 238 -31.69 -37.46 -10.60
CA ILE A 238 -32.87 -38.18 -11.11
C ILE A 238 -32.81 -39.70 -10.85
N SER A 239 -31.61 -40.25 -10.65
CA SER A 239 -31.43 -41.65 -10.22
C SER A 239 -31.88 -41.93 -8.77
N ASN A 240 -32.14 -40.90 -7.97
CA ASN A 240 -32.62 -41.05 -6.60
C ASN A 240 -34.16 -41.18 -6.58
N PRO A 241 -34.75 -42.26 -6.04
CA PRO A 241 -36.20 -42.49 -6.10
C PRO A 241 -37.07 -41.39 -5.46
N GLU A 242 -36.60 -40.74 -4.39
CA GLU A 242 -37.36 -39.67 -3.74
C GLU A 242 -37.26 -38.35 -4.54
N GLN A 243 -36.12 -38.09 -5.18
CA GLN A 243 -36.01 -36.97 -6.12
C GLN A 243 -36.81 -37.21 -7.39
N GLU A 244 -36.78 -38.39 -7.99
CA GLU A 244 -37.61 -38.67 -9.17
C GLU A 244 -39.11 -38.42 -8.89
N ARG A 245 -39.56 -38.74 -7.66
CA ARG A 245 -40.91 -38.43 -7.19
C ARG A 245 -41.19 -36.92 -7.14
N LEU A 246 -40.22 -36.12 -6.69
CA LEU A 246 -40.32 -34.65 -6.60
C LEU A 246 -40.16 -33.96 -7.96
N LEU A 247 -39.32 -34.48 -8.86
CA LEU A 247 -39.12 -33.96 -10.22
C LEU A 247 -40.34 -34.17 -11.15
N ARG A 248 -41.34 -34.93 -10.69
CA ARG A 248 -42.68 -35.00 -11.31
C ARG A 248 -43.65 -33.91 -10.81
N ASP A 249 -43.31 -33.19 -9.74
CA ASP A 249 -44.12 -32.09 -9.21
C ASP A 249 -43.71 -30.76 -9.88
N GLU A 250 -44.63 -30.19 -10.66
CA GLU A 250 -44.41 -28.93 -11.37
C GLU A 250 -44.11 -27.76 -10.42
N ALA A 251 -44.58 -27.80 -9.17
CA ALA A 251 -44.26 -26.80 -8.15
C ALA A 251 -42.81 -26.91 -7.64
N TYR A 252 -42.24 -28.13 -7.61
CA TYR A 252 -40.83 -28.34 -7.29
C TYR A 252 -39.93 -27.77 -8.40
N LEU A 253 -40.25 -28.07 -9.66
CA LEU A 253 -39.52 -27.53 -10.82
C LEU A 253 -39.64 -26.00 -10.95
N ALA A 254 -40.75 -25.41 -10.48
CA ALA A 254 -40.91 -23.96 -10.41
C ALA A 254 -40.03 -23.31 -9.34
N ARG A 255 -39.82 -23.99 -8.20
CA ARG A 255 -38.88 -23.54 -7.16
C ARG A 255 -37.43 -23.62 -7.63
N GLU A 256 -37.08 -24.64 -8.41
CA GLU A 256 -35.74 -24.78 -8.98
C GLU A 256 -35.40 -23.61 -9.93
N ALA A 257 -36.30 -23.35 -10.89
CA ALA A 257 -36.16 -22.19 -11.78
C ALA A 257 -36.10 -20.86 -11.00
N ALA A 258 -36.87 -20.74 -9.91
CA ALA A 258 -36.82 -19.56 -9.05
C ALA A 258 -35.50 -19.43 -8.27
N ALA A 259 -34.91 -20.52 -7.80
CA ALA A 259 -33.60 -20.52 -7.14
C ALA A 259 -32.47 -20.15 -8.11
N ILE A 260 -32.48 -20.72 -9.33
CA ILE A 260 -31.52 -20.35 -10.38
C ILE A 260 -31.67 -18.86 -10.75
N MET A 261 -32.91 -18.38 -10.89
CA MET A 261 -33.20 -16.96 -11.13
C MET A 261 -32.69 -16.03 -10.01
N ARG A 262 -32.74 -16.45 -8.75
CA ARG A 262 -32.16 -15.70 -7.62
C ARG A 262 -30.63 -15.65 -7.72
N GLY A 263 -29.98 -16.78 -8.00
CA GLY A 263 -28.52 -16.86 -8.13
C GLY A 263 -27.95 -16.20 -9.40
N ILE A 264 -28.78 -16.01 -10.44
CA ILE A 264 -28.41 -15.23 -11.63
C ILE A 264 -28.28 -13.73 -11.32
N ARG A 265 -29.01 -13.22 -10.31
CA ARG A 265 -28.96 -11.82 -9.88
C ARG A 265 -27.75 -11.58 -8.95
N LEU A 266 -26.59 -11.40 -9.55
CA LEU A 266 -25.39 -11.03 -8.82
C LEU A 266 -25.53 -9.60 -8.26
N PRO A 267 -25.24 -9.36 -6.97
CA PRO A 267 -25.31 -8.02 -6.39
C PRO A 267 -24.24 -7.12 -6.98
N SER A 268 -24.66 -5.94 -7.44
CA SER A 268 -23.79 -5.02 -8.17
C SER A 268 -22.70 -4.43 -7.28
N SER A 269 -21.45 -4.66 -7.65
CA SER A 269 -20.27 -4.31 -6.85
C SER A 269 -19.09 -3.87 -7.71
N VAL A 270 -18.12 -3.23 -7.05
CA VAL A 270 -16.87 -2.75 -7.64
C VAL A 270 -15.71 -3.12 -6.72
N THR A 271 -14.57 -3.49 -7.29
CA THR A 271 -13.30 -3.68 -6.58
C THR A 271 -12.12 -3.13 -7.41
N PHE A 272 -11.03 -2.76 -6.75
CA PHE A 272 -9.78 -2.37 -7.43
C PHE A 272 -8.91 -3.61 -7.72
N ILE A 273 -8.61 -3.86 -9.00
CA ILE A 273 -7.59 -4.81 -9.44
C ILE A 273 -6.20 -4.19 -9.29
N TYR A 274 -6.04 -2.96 -9.78
CA TYR A 274 -4.83 -2.15 -9.66
C TYR A 274 -5.15 -0.73 -9.16
N PRO A 275 -4.28 -0.09 -8.34
CA PRO A 275 -3.04 -0.66 -7.79
C PRO A 275 -3.32 -1.83 -6.85
N ARG A 276 -2.37 -2.76 -6.76
CA ARG A 276 -2.48 -3.89 -5.82
C ARG A 276 -2.43 -3.36 -4.39
N ARG A 277 -3.17 -4.01 -3.49
CA ARG A 277 -3.13 -3.68 -2.06
C ARG A 277 -1.69 -3.83 -1.55
N ASN A 278 -1.27 -2.97 -0.60
CA ASN A 278 0.01 -3.10 0.11
C ASN A 278 1.23 -3.08 -0.84
N ARG A 279 1.23 -2.25 -1.89
CA ARG A 279 2.36 -2.09 -2.81
C ARG A 279 2.66 -0.62 -3.10
N VAL A 280 3.95 -0.30 -3.13
CA VAL A 280 4.45 1.03 -3.49
C VAL A 280 4.18 1.30 -4.96
N SER A 281 3.91 2.57 -5.28
CA SER A 281 3.51 3.08 -6.58
C SER A 281 4.38 4.28 -6.94
N PHE A 282 4.82 4.37 -8.20
CA PHE A 282 5.67 5.44 -8.73
C PHE A 282 5.47 5.56 -10.24
N GLY A 283 5.74 6.73 -10.82
CA GLY A 283 5.58 6.96 -12.27
C GLY A 283 4.15 6.75 -12.77
N GLU A 284 3.99 6.21 -13.98
CA GLU A 284 2.67 5.87 -14.54
C GLU A 284 2.13 4.56 -13.95
N VAL A 285 1.07 4.67 -13.15
CA VAL A 285 0.44 3.56 -12.43
C VAL A 285 -0.90 3.22 -13.07
N GLN A 286 -1.09 1.96 -13.46
CA GLN A 286 -2.38 1.49 -13.94
C GLN A 286 -3.39 1.44 -12.78
N VAL A 287 -4.56 2.04 -12.99
CA VAL A 287 -5.73 1.91 -12.13
C VAL A 287 -6.80 1.13 -12.91
N SER A 288 -7.20 -0.01 -12.36
CA SER A 288 -8.13 -0.94 -13.00
C SER A 288 -9.19 -1.41 -12.02
N LEU A 289 -10.44 -1.45 -12.47
CA LEU A 289 -11.61 -1.84 -11.68
C LEU A 289 -12.21 -3.13 -12.22
N GLN A 290 -12.57 -4.04 -11.30
CA GLN A 290 -13.49 -5.14 -11.61
C GLN A 290 -14.90 -4.69 -11.22
N LEU A 291 -15.85 -4.84 -12.14
CA LEU A 291 -17.27 -4.58 -11.91
C LEU A 291 -18.04 -5.89 -12.04
N LEU A 292 -18.92 -6.13 -11.09
CA LEU A 292 -19.76 -7.33 -11.02
C LEU A 292 -21.22 -6.92 -10.83
N GLY A 293 -22.13 -7.83 -11.18
CA GLY A 293 -23.58 -7.65 -11.05
C GLY A 293 -24.32 -7.46 -12.37
N ASN A 294 -25.64 -7.30 -12.27
CA ASN A 294 -26.52 -7.20 -13.43
C ASN A 294 -27.07 -5.78 -13.69
N ASP A 295 -26.85 -4.81 -12.80
CA ASP A 295 -27.37 -3.47 -13.04
C ASP A 295 -26.62 -2.75 -14.16
N SER A 296 -27.37 -2.19 -15.12
CA SER A 296 -26.79 -1.34 -16.17
C SER A 296 -26.04 -0.14 -15.58
N ILE A 297 -24.76 -0.03 -15.88
CA ILE A 297 -23.91 1.07 -15.43
C ILE A 297 -24.33 2.37 -16.12
N GLU A 298 -24.67 3.39 -15.35
CA GLU A 298 -24.85 4.76 -15.83
C GLU A 298 -23.49 5.47 -15.90
N ARG A 299 -22.67 5.30 -14.85
CA ARG A 299 -21.39 6.01 -14.72
C ARG A 299 -20.44 5.35 -13.73
N VAL A 300 -19.15 5.47 -14.00
CA VAL A 300 -18.04 5.18 -13.08
C VAL A 300 -17.26 6.48 -12.89
N ASP A 301 -17.25 6.96 -11.65
CA ASP A 301 -16.48 8.13 -11.20
C ASP A 301 -15.28 7.62 -10.38
N LEU A 302 -14.05 7.96 -10.78
CA LEU A 302 -12.83 7.69 -9.99
C LEU A 302 -12.35 8.98 -9.33
N TYR A 303 -12.09 8.91 -8.03
CA TYR A 303 -11.55 9.99 -7.21
C TYR A 303 -10.17 9.61 -6.65
N LEU A 304 -9.31 10.61 -6.56
CA LEU A 304 -8.13 10.63 -5.69
C LEU A 304 -8.46 11.58 -4.55
N GLU A 305 -8.51 11.07 -3.34
CA GLU A 305 -9.12 11.73 -2.19
C GLU A 305 -10.56 12.19 -2.53
N ASP A 306 -10.84 13.50 -2.42
CA ASP A 306 -12.10 14.11 -2.84
C ASP A 306 -12.07 14.66 -4.29
N LYS A 307 -10.92 14.60 -4.98
CA LYS A 307 -10.75 15.14 -6.34
C LYS A 307 -11.11 14.10 -7.40
N LEU A 308 -12.13 14.41 -8.20
CA LEU A 308 -12.51 13.59 -9.36
C LEU A 308 -11.36 13.55 -10.38
N LEU A 309 -10.82 12.34 -10.64
CA LEU A 309 -9.84 12.08 -11.70
C LEU A 309 -10.51 11.88 -13.06
N PHE A 310 -11.54 11.02 -13.13
CA PHE A 310 -12.31 10.80 -14.35
C PHE A 310 -13.77 10.41 -14.07
N SER A 311 -14.60 10.56 -15.10
CA SER A 311 -15.96 10.02 -15.16
C SER A 311 -16.19 9.36 -16.52
N ARG A 312 -16.64 8.10 -16.55
CA ARG A 312 -16.94 7.34 -17.79
C ARG A 312 -18.29 6.61 -17.69
N SER A 313 -19.03 6.54 -18.79
CA SER A 313 -20.31 5.80 -18.90
C SER A 313 -20.20 4.53 -19.73
N ALA A 314 -18.99 4.12 -20.11
CA ALA A 314 -18.72 2.91 -20.89
C ALA A 314 -17.31 2.38 -20.58
N ALA A 315 -17.15 1.06 -20.72
CA ALA A 315 -15.88 0.36 -20.58
C ALA A 315 -14.93 0.64 -21.78
N PRO A 316 -13.60 0.43 -21.63
CA PRO A 316 -12.88 0.03 -20.42
C PRO A 316 -12.85 1.11 -19.34
N TYR A 317 -12.79 0.68 -18.09
CA TYR A 317 -12.69 1.57 -16.92
C TYR A 317 -11.24 1.75 -16.42
N ASP A 318 -10.27 1.33 -17.24
CA ASP A 318 -8.85 1.47 -16.99
C ASP A 318 -8.33 2.90 -17.20
N PHE A 319 -7.37 3.28 -16.38
CA PHE A 319 -6.74 4.60 -16.34
C PHE A 319 -5.24 4.48 -16.03
N LEU A 320 -4.44 5.44 -16.49
CA LEU A 320 -3.04 5.61 -16.09
C LEU A 320 -2.94 6.87 -15.23
N LEU A 321 -2.51 6.70 -13.99
CA LEU A 321 -2.25 7.78 -13.03
C LEU A 321 -0.76 8.06 -12.99
N ASP A 322 -0.34 9.26 -13.41
CA ASP A 322 1.03 9.71 -13.19
C ASP A 322 1.19 10.15 -11.72
N THR A 323 1.97 9.39 -10.97
CA THR A 323 2.29 9.62 -9.55
C THR A 323 3.62 10.36 -9.37
N SER A 324 4.37 10.62 -10.44
CA SER A 324 5.74 11.18 -10.37
C SER A 324 5.84 12.61 -9.82
N GLN A 325 4.71 13.30 -9.69
CA GLN A 325 4.57 14.66 -9.14
C GLN A 325 3.59 14.71 -7.95
N MET A 326 3.21 13.54 -7.42
CA MET A 326 2.46 13.45 -6.17
C MET A 326 3.42 13.52 -4.99
N GLU A 327 2.95 14.11 -3.88
CA GLU A 327 3.64 14.03 -2.59
C GLU A 327 3.75 12.57 -2.15
N ASP A 328 4.84 12.20 -1.47
CA ASP A 328 5.01 10.86 -0.92
C ASP A 328 4.02 10.62 0.23
N GLY A 329 3.68 9.35 0.45
CA GLY A 329 2.70 8.92 1.45
C GLY A 329 1.48 8.21 0.85
N THR A 330 0.48 8.01 1.71
CA THR A 330 -0.68 7.16 1.42
C THR A 330 -1.90 7.96 0.96
N HIS A 331 -2.22 7.87 -0.33
CA HIS A 331 -3.34 8.58 -0.95
C HIS A 331 -4.56 7.67 -1.10
N ALA A 332 -5.78 8.20 -0.87
CA ALA A 332 -7.01 7.39 -0.95
C ALA A 332 -7.61 7.40 -2.38
N LEU A 333 -7.51 6.31 -3.13
CA LEU A 333 -8.33 6.13 -4.35
C LEU A 333 -9.74 5.66 -3.98
N LYS A 334 -10.76 6.21 -4.64
CA LYS A 334 -12.16 5.82 -4.47
C LYS A 334 -12.88 5.70 -5.81
N ALA A 335 -13.43 4.53 -6.09
CA ALA A 335 -14.31 4.30 -7.23
C ALA A 335 -15.77 4.38 -6.77
N LEU A 336 -16.60 5.12 -7.51
CA LEU A 336 -18.05 5.20 -7.32
C LEU A 336 -18.75 4.83 -8.64
N VAL A 337 -19.49 3.73 -8.62
CA VAL A 337 -20.34 3.30 -9.72
C VAL A 337 -21.76 3.75 -9.45
N ARG A 338 -22.41 4.33 -10.45
CA ARG A 338 -23.83 4.68 -10.49
C ARG A 338 -24.51 3.78 -11.50
N TYR A 339 -25.66 3.24 -11.13
CA TYR A 339 -26.44 2.34 -11.97
C TYR A 339 -27.74 3.01 -12.43
N ALA A 340 -28.12 2.79 -13.69
CA ALA A 340 -29.26 3.44 -14.35
C ALA A 340 -30.62 3.17 -13.66
N GLY A 341 -30.73 2.10 -12.88
CA GLY A 341 -31.90 1.78 -12.05
C GLY A 341 -32.08 2.67 -10.81
N GLY A 342 -31.07 3.48 -10.45
CA GLY A 342 -31.04 4.29 -9.24
C GLY A 342 -30.41 3.55 -8.05
N GLY A 343 -29.13 3.20 -8.18
CA GLY A 343 -28.31 2.58 -7.12
C GLY A 343 -26.84 2.94 -7.28
N THR A 344 -26.01 2.64 -6.27
CA THR A 344 -24.57 2.89 -6.31
C THR A 344 -23.76 1.79 -5.62
N ALA A 345 -22.58 1.48 -6.16
CA ALA A 345 -21.55 0.70 -5.48
C ALA A 345 -20.27 1.53 -5.37
N SER A 346 -19.45 1.28 -4.35
CA SER A 346 -18.17 1.98 -4.20
C SER A 346 -17.09 1.12 -3.59
N ALA A 347 -15.86 1.34 -4.00
CA ALA A 347 -14.65 0.74 -3.42
C ALA A 347 -13.63 1.84 -3.09
N SER A 348 -12.73 1.52 -2.17
CA SER A 348 -11.55 2.33 -1.88
C SER A 348 -10.27 1.49 -1.94
N ARG A 349 -9.14 2.13 -2.23
CA ARG A 349 -7.82 1.53 -2.30
C ARG A 349 -6.77 2.57 -1.90
N ASP A 350 -5.91 2.20 -0.95
CA ASP A 350 -4.74 3.01 -0.60
C ASP A 350 -3.72 2.93 -1.76
N LEU A 351 -3.25 4.09 -2.22
CA LEU A 351 -2.19 4.29 -3.22
C LEU A 351 -0.97 4.84 -2.48
N ILE A 352 0.04 3.99 -2.29
CA ILE A 352 1.25 4.32 -1.52
C ILE A 352 2.28 4.91 -2.50
N VAL A 353 2.57 6.21 -2.41
CA VAL A 353 3.56 6.90 -3.26
C VAL A 353 4.87 7.06 -2.49
N ALA A 354 6.01 6.76 -3.13
CA ALA A 354 7.34 6.88 -2.54
C ALA A 354 8.39 7.30 -3.60
N ASN A 355 8.18 8.45 -4.25
CA ASN A 355 9.04 8.98 -5.29
C ASN A 355 10.46 9.31 -4.80
N ASP A 356 10.62 9.75 -3.55
CA ASP A 356 11.89 10.18 -2.97
C ASP A 356 12.74 9.01 -2.48
N ALA A 357 12.11 7.86 -2.14
CA ALA A 357 12.77 6.58 -1.84
C ALA A 357 13.56 5.96 -3.00
N ARG A 358 13.79 6.71 -4.08
CA ARG A 358 14.76 6.41 -5.13
C ARG A 358 16.15 7.00 -4.86
N ASN A 359 16.29 7.90 -3.90
CA ASN A 359 17.57 8.46 -3.48
C ASN A 359 17.76 8.20 -1.99
N TRP A 360 18.98 7.83 -1.58
CA TRP A 360 19.30 7.59 -0.16
C TRP A 360 20.70 8.11 0.16
N TYR A 361 20.86 8.75 1.31
CA TYR A 361 22.11 9.39 1.71
C TYR A 361 22.53 9.00 3.12
N PHE A 362 23.84 8.79 3.28
CA PHE A 362 24.51 8.51 4.54
C PHE A 362 25.75 9.41 4.64
N ALA A 363 25.84 10.22 5.69
CA ALA A 363 27.01 11.03 5.96
C ALA A 363 28.11 10.24 6.67
N GLU A 364 27.78 9.29 7.57
CA GLU A 364 28.74 8.44 8.28
C GLU A 364 29.15 7.23 7.42
N GLY A 365 30.24 6.54 7.78
CA GLY A 365 30.82 5.42 7.03
C GLY A 365 32.35 5.36 7.12
N THR A 366 32.91 4.16 7.34
CA THR A 366 34.35 3.92 7.43
C THR A 366 34.73 2.45 7.22
N THR A 367 35.80 2.22 6.46
CA THR A 367 36.43 0.88 6.27
C THR A 367 37.81 0.79 6.93
N ARG A 368 38.09 1.70 7.86
CA ARG A 368 39.26 1.67 8.74
C ARG A 368 39.42 0.31 9.42
N ARG A 369 40.67 -0.09 9.66
CA ARG A 369 40.98 -1.31 10.43
C ARG A 369 40.14 -1.39 11.72
N GLY A 370 39.35 -2.47 11.83
CA GLY A 370 38.46 -2.72 12.96
C GLY A 370 37.00 -2.36 12.69
N PHE A 371 36.64 -1.95 11.47
CA PHE A 371 35.27 -1.72 11.03
C PHE A 371 34.91 -2.61 9.85
N GLU A 372 33.67 -3.11 9.84
CA GLU A 372 33.04 -3.81 8.72
C GLU A 372 31.68 -3.16 8.45
N GLU A 373 31.61 -2.42 7.35
CA GLU A 373 30.42 -1.69 6.90
C GLU A 373 29.71 -2.47 5.78
N TRP A 374 28.38 -2.45 5.86
CA TRP A 374 27.49 -3.07 4.91
C TRP A 374 26.43 -2.06 4.46
N LEU A 375 25.88 -2.27 3.27
CA LEU A 375 24.73 -1.53 2.76
C LEU A 375 23.66 -2.54 2.37
N THR A 376 22.46 -2.41 2.94
CA THR A 376 21.35 -3.35 2.73
C THR A 376 20.23 -2.63 2.00
N VAL A 377 19.64 -3.30 1.02
CA VAL A 377 18.64 -2.70 0.12
C VAL A 377 17.46 -3.65 -0.04
N LEU A 378 16.28 -3.22 0.39
CA LEU A 378 15.01 -3.88 0.10
C LEU A 378 14.40 -3.31 -1.18
N ASN A 379 14.03 -4.19 -2.11
CA ASN A 379 13.18 -3.87 -3.24
C ASN A 379 11.75 -4.38 -2.99
N PRO A 380 10.80 -3.53 -2.57
CA PRO A 380 9.41 -3.93 -2.30
C PRO A 380 8.54 -4.03 -3.58
N ASN A 381 9.14 -3.91 -4.77
CA ASN A 381 8.43 -3.85 -6.04
C ASN A 381 8.37 -5.22 -6.74
N LEU A 382 7.38 -5.37 -7.63
CA LEU A 382 7.21 -6.53 -8.52
C LEU A 382 8.11 -6.49 -9.77
N GLN A 383 9.21 -5.74 -9.72
CA GLN A 383 10.16 -5.53 -10.83
C GLN A 383 11.57 -5.40 -10.25
N GLU A 384 12.59 -5.89 -10.97
CA GLU A 384 14.01 -5.70 -10.62
C GLU A 384 14.37 -4.19 -10.55
N ALA A 385 14.94 -3.75 -9.43
CA ALA A 385 15.48 -2.41 -9.27
C ALA A 385 16.95 -2.38 -9.71
N GLU A 386 17.32 -1.40 -10.54
CA GLU A 386 18.72 -1.06 -10.80
C GLU A 386 19.11 0.08 -9.86
N ILE A 387 20.14 -0.16 -9.03
CA ILE A 387 20.65 0.83 -8.08
C ILE A 387 22.09 1.21 -8.43
N SER A 388 22.46 2.46 -8.17
CA SER A 388 23.83 2.97 -8.29
C SER A 388 24.26 3.60 -6.98
N VAL A 389 25.34 3.07 -6.40
CA VAL A 389 25.93 3.50 -5.13
C VAL A 389 27.19 4.31 -5.43
N THR A 390 27.20 5.56 -4.98
CA THR A 390 28.37 6.45 -5.00
C THR A 390 28.98 6.53 -3.61
N TYR A 391 30.18 5.99 -3.47
CA TYR A 391 31.02 6.11 -2.28
C TYR A 391 31.82 7.43 -2.40
N ALA A 392 31.55 8.41 -1.54
CA ALA A 392 32.21 9.71 -1.53
C ALA A 392 33.26 9.75 -0.42
N PHE A 393 34.55 9.80 -0.79
CA PHE A 393 35.65 9.71 0.17
C PHE A 393 35.97 11.05 0.83
N ASP A 394 36.55 10.98 2.03
CA ASP A 394 37.04 12.12 2.80
C ASP A 394 38.14 12.94 2.09
N ASN A 395 38.67 12.49 0.95
CA ASN A 395 39.64 13.20 0.12
C ASN A 395 39.00 13.92 -1.10
N GLY A 396 37.68 13.81 -1.29
CA GLY A 396 36.94 14.40 -2.42
C GLY A 396 36.93 13.56 -3.71
N GLN A 397 37.52 12.37 -3.69
CA GLN A 397 37.32 11.37 -4.76
C GLN A 397 36.01 10.64 -4.55
N THR A 398 35.42 10.12 -5.62
CA THR A 398 34.27 9.21 -5.56
C THR A 398 34.58 7.88 -6.25
N LEU A 399 33.87 6.84 -5.84
CA LEU A 399 33.76 5.57 -6.55
C LEU A 399 32.27 5.29 -6.80
N GLN A 400 31.93 4.75 -7.97
CA GLN A 400 30.55 4.37 -8.30
C GLN A 400 30.48 2.88 -8.61
N ARG A 401 29.37 2.25 -8.20
CA ARG A 401 29.03 0.86 -8.46
C ARG A 401 27.55 0.72 -8.76
N ASP A 402 27.22 -0.13 -9.72
CA ASP A 402 25.84 -0.42 -10.10
C ASP A 402 25.51 -1.86 -9.68
N TYR A 403 24.32 -2.05 -9.11
CA TYR A 403 23.80 -3.34 -8.66
C TYR A 403 22.36 -3.52 -9.12
N ARG A 404 21.89 -4.75 -8.99
CA ARG A 404 20.50 -5.14 -9.24
C ARG A 404 19.93 -5.80 -8.00
N VAL A 405 18.71 -5.43 -7.65
CA VAL A 405 17.95 -6.03 -6.56
C VAL A 405 16.70 -6.62 -7.19
N ALA A 406 16.55 -7.94 -7.14
CA ALA A 406 15.42 -8.63 -7.75
C ALA A 406 14.09 -8.19 -7.11
N GLU A 407 12.97 -8.45 -7.78
CA GLU A 407 11.63 -8.18 -7.25
C GLU A 407 11.41 -8.82 -5.86
N GLU A 408 10.66 -8.12 -5.00
CA GLU A 408 10.23 -8.55 -3.65
C GLU A 408 11.33 -9.22 -2.80
N SER A 409 12.57 -8.72 -2.91
CA SER A 409 13.75 -9.31 -2.24
C SER A 409 14.74 -8.25 -1.74
N ARG A 410 15.81 -8.72 -1.09
CA ARG A 410 16.87 -7.93 -0.47
C ARG A 410 18.22 -8.19 -1.15
N LEU A 411 19.08 -7.17 -1.17
CA LEU A 411 20.52 -7.28 -1.44
C LEU A 411 21.35 -6.74 -0.26
N SER A 412 22.43 -7.43 0.11
CA SER A 412 23.49 -6.91 1.00
C SER A 412 24.81 -6.70 0.26
N ILE A 413 25.43 -5.54 0.45
CA ILE A 413 26.68 -5.13 -0.20
C ILE A 413 27.78 -4.96 0.87
N ASP A 414 28.88 -5.69 0.70
CA ASP A 414 30.11 -5.58 1.50
C ASP A 414 30.88 -4.31 1.08
N VAL A 415 30.76 -3.23 1.87
CA VAL A 415 31.36 -1.93 1.53
C VAL A 415 32.90 -2.00 1.62
N ASN A 416 33.43 -2.71 2.61
CA ASN A 416 34.86 -2.95 2.78
C ASN A 416 35.50 -3.61 1.54
N ARG A 417 34.80 -4.57 0.93
CA ARG A 417 35.25 -5.23 -0.31
C ARG A 417 35.22 -4.32 -1.53
N GLU A 418 34.25 -3.40 -1.61
CA GLU A 418 34.07 -2.52 -2.78
C GLU A 418 35.07 -1.36 -2.83
N VAL A 419 35.32 -0.72 -1.68
CA VAL A 419 36.21 0.45 -1.60
C VAL A 419 37.63 0.12 -1.11
N GLY A 420 37.81 -1.04 -0.48
CA GLY A 420 39.06 -1.45 0.16
C GLY A 420 39.23 -0.89 1.59
N PRO A 421 40.31 -1.26 2.28
CA PRO A 421 40.53 -0.89 3.68
C PRO A 421 40.96 0.58 3.85
N ASP A 422 40.86 1.06 5.10
CA ASP A 422 41.43 2.31 5.58
C ASP A 422 40.94 3.56 4.85
N ARG A 423 39.61 3.63 4.65
CA ARG A 423 38.93 4.81 4.09
C ARG A 423 37.83 5.33 4.98
N ASP A 424 37.63 6.63 4.91
CA ASP A 424 36.47 7.33 5.43
C ASP A 424 35.58 7.75 4.25
N LEU A 425 34.29 7.44 4.35
CA LEU A 425 33.38 7.57 3.22
C LEU A 425 31.93 7.88 3.64
N SER A 426 31.23 8.58 2.76
CA SER A 426 29.78 8.73 2.78
C SER A 426 29.17 7.93 1.62
N LEU A 427 27.89 7.59 1.72
CA LEU A 427 27.16 6.87 0.67
C LEU A 427 26.05 7.74 0.08
N MET A 428 25.90 7.69 -1.24
CA MET A 428 24.77 8.27 -1.97
C MET A 428 24.26 7.20 -2.94
N VAL A 429 23.03 6.74 -2.74
CA VAL A 429 22.38 5.71 -3.56
C VAL A 429 21.32 6.37 -4.42
N SER A 430 21.25 5.97 -5.69
CA SER A 430 20.15 6.29 -6.61
C SER A 430 19.56 5.00 -7.17
N SER A 431 18.25 4.96 -7.45
CA SER A 431 17.54 3.76 -7.90
C SER A 431 16.52 4.06 -9.00
N THR A 432 16.30 3.10 -9.90
CA THR A 432 15.23 3.19 -10.91
C THR A 432 13.83 3.04 -10.30
N LEU A 433 13.70 2.30 -9.20
CA LEU A 433 12.45 2.03 -8.47
C LEU A 433 12.57 2.50 -7.00
N PRO A 434 11.46 2.83 -6.31
CA PRO A 434 11.50 3.06 -4.87
C PRO A 434 12.05 1.85 -4.11
N VAL A 435 13.12 2.04 -3.35
CA VAL A 435 13.78 1.00 -2.52
C VAL A 435 13.93 1.51 -1.10
N VAL A 436 14.25 0.65 -0.16
CA VAL A 436 14.57 1.04 1.22
C VAL A 436 16.00 0.66 1.52
N VAL A 437 16.76 1.55 2.15
CA VAL A 437 18.21 1.38 2.33
C VAL A 437 18.61 1.63 3.78
N GLU A 438 19.31 0.67 4.36
CA GLU A 438 19.94 0.78 5.68
C GLU A 438 21.44 0.47 5.58
N ARG A 439 22.22 1.04 6.51
CA ARG A 439 23.69 0.86 6.59
C ARG A 439 24.07 0.27 7.95
N PRO A 440 24.10 -1.07 8.10
CA PRO A 440 24.65 -1.71 9.28
C PRO A 440 26.18 -1.70 9.26
N MET A 441 26.78 -1.51 10.43
CA MET A 441 28.23 -1.48 10.63
C MET A 441 28.57 -2.24 11.91
N TYR A 442 29.60 -3.08 11.87
CA TYR A 442 30.12 -3.81 13.01
C TYR A 442 31.57 -3.42 13.27
N PHE A 443 31.98 -3.29 14.52
CA PHE A 443 33.31 -2.76 14.82
C PHE A 443 33.96 -3.28 16.11
N LEU A 444 35.27 -3.03 16.17
CA LEU A 444 36.11 -3.09 17.35
C LEU A 444 36.86 -1.75 17.46
N TYR A 445 36.14 -0.72 17.91
CA TYR A 445 36.66 0.62 18.05
C TYR A 445 37.83 0.66 19.04
N LYS A 446 38.88 1.41 18.68
CA LYS A 446 40.19 1.45 19.38
C LYS A 446 40.86 0.08 19.62
N GLY A 447 40.38 -0.99 19.00
CA GLY A 447 40.88 -2.36 19.24
C GLY A 447 40.37 -2.98 20.55
N SER A 448 39.40 -2.38 21.25
CA SER A 448 38.91 -2.87 22.55
C SER A 448 37.44 -2.62 22.85
N TRP A 449 36.74 -1.74 22.11
CA TRP A 449 35.31 -1.51 22.28
C TRP A 449 34.58 -2.16 21.11
N ASP A 450 34.09 -3.37 21.31
CA ASP A 450 33.24 -4.03 20.32
C ASP A 450 31.83 -3.44 20.30
N GLY A 451 31.16 -3.59 19.16
CA GLY A 451 29.81 -3.09 18.94
C GLY A 451 29.40 -3.16 17.47
N GLY A 452 28.30 -2.50 17.19
CA GLY A 452 27.79 -2.22 15.85
C GLY A 452 26.61 -1.27 15.96
N HIS A 453 26.14 -0.76 14.83
CA HIS A 453 24.97 0.12 14.74
C HIS A 453 24.39 0.06 13.33
N VAL A 454 23.15 0.52 13.17
CA VAL A 454 22.52 0.71 11.86
C VAL A 454 22.05 2.14 11.73
N SER A 455 22.12 2.67 10.51
CA SER A 455 21.45 3.91 10.14
C SER A 455 20.41 3.59 9.08
N GLY A 456 19.20 4.12 9.24
CA GLY A 456 18.29 4.31 8.11
C GLY A 456 18.75 5.53 7.32
N GLY A 457 18.98 5.37 6.02
CA GLY A 457 19.41 6.51 5.21
C GLY A 457 18.33 7.58 5.13
N THR A 458 18.71 8.84 4.91
CA THR A 458 17.73 9.88 4.59
C THR A 458 17.44 9.88 3.09
N THR A 459 16.19 10.11 2.69
CA THR A 459 15.81 10.19 1.27
C THR A 459 16.15 11.54 0.63
N SER A 460 16.36 12.58 1.43
CA SER A 460 16.66 13.93 0.95
C SER A 460 17.67 14.68 1.84
N PRO A 461 18.61 15.45 1.26
CA PRO A 461 19.43 16.41 2.01
C PRO A 461 18.57 17.58 2.53
N SER A 462 18.92 18.14 3.69
CA SER A 462 18.21 19.24 4.35
C SER A 462 19.16 20.40 4.69
N GLU A 463 18.62 21.61 4.73
CA GLU A 463 19.31 22.82 5.23
C GLU A 463 19.34 22.90 6.77
N THR A 464 18.57 22.05 7.47
CA THR A 464 18.54 21.99 8.94
C THR A 464 18.57 20.54 9.41
N TRP A 465 19.35 20.27 10.46
CA TRP A 465 19.42 18.98 11.15
C TRP A 465 19.47 19.18 12.66
N PHE A 466 18.88 18.27 13.42
CA PHE A 466 18.84 18.31 14.88
C PHE A 466 19.25 16.96 15.48
N PHE A 467 19.91 17.01 16.63
CA PHE A 467 20.26 15.87 17.48
C PHE A 467 19.99 16.24 18.94
N ALA A 468 19.24 15.43 19.68
CA ALA A 468 18.85 15.66 21.08
C ALA A 468 19.79 14.95 22.08
N GLU A 469 20.35 13.82 21.69
CA GLU A 469 21.39 13.06 22.38
C GLU A 469 22.79 13.62 22.07
N GLY A 470 23.71 13.37 23.00
CA GLY A 470 25.13 13.64 22.89
C GLY A 470 25.75 13.81 24.28
N TYR A 471 26.92 13.21 24.49
CA TYR A 471 27.64 13.28 25.76
C TYR A 471 29.15 13.14 25.55
N THR A 472 29.91 14.09 26.09
CA THR A 472 31.38 14.16 25.95
C THR A 472 32.14 13.79 27.23
N GLY A 473 31.46 13.12 28.16
CA GLY A 473 32.04 12.70 29.44
C GLY A 473 32.99 11.50 29.36
N PRO A 474 33.54 11.08 30.52
CA PRO A 474 34.49 9.98 30.58
C PRO A 474 33.93 8.68 29.98
N GLY A 475 34.63 8.13 29.00
CA GLY A 475 34.24 6.90 28.32
C GLY A 475 33.44 7.10 27.02
N PHE A 476 33.16 8.33 26.61
CA PHE A 476 32.40 8.63 25.39
C PHE A 476 33.23 9.40 24.35
N GLU A 477 33.07 9.06 23.07
CA GLU A 477 33.59 9.81 21.92
C GLU A 477 32.51 10.03 20.87
N GLU A 478 32.07 11.29 20.78
CA GLU A 478 31.01 11.77 19.90
C GLU A 478 31.59 12.49 18.69
N TRP A 479 31.04 12.20 17.52
CA TRP A 479 31.41 12.82 16.26
C TRP A 479 30.19 13.37 15.53
N LEU A 480 30.42 14.38 14.68
CA LEU A 480 29.41 14.87 13.75
C LEU A 480 29.94 14.73 12.32
N CYS A 481 29.25 13.92 11.50
CA CYS A 481 29.55 13.68 10.10
C CYS A 481 28.60 14.52 9.22
N LEU A 482 29.16 15.45 8.45
CA LEU A 482 28.44 16.35 7.56
C LEU A 482 28.85 16.07 6.10
N LEU A 483 27.97 15.43 5.33
CA LEU A 483 28.13 15.26 3.89
C LEU A 483 27.53 16.45 3.16
N ASN A 484 28.33 17.10 2.31
CA ASN A 484 27.81 17.96 1.25
C ASN A 484 27.69 17.12 -0.05
N PRO A 485 26.48 16.76 -0.50
CA PRO A 485 26.28 16.00 -1.74
C PRO A 485 26.38 16.87 -3.01
N GLN A 486 26.47 18.20 -2.86
CA GLN A 486 26.39 19.17 -3.97
C GLN A 486 27.74 19.38 -4.68
N ASP A 487 27.65 19.92 -5.91
CA ASP A 487 28.81 20.30 -6.75
C ASP A 487 29.50 21.60 -6.32
N GLN A 488 28.96 22.28 -5.32
CA GLN A 488 29.46 23.56 -4.81
C GLN A 488 29.64 23.47 -3.30
N PRO A 489 30.59 24.22 -2.70
CA PRO A 489 30.78 24.20 -1.25
C PRO A 489 29.54 24.72 -0.51
N ALA A 490 29.29 24.20 0.68
CA ALA A 490 28.26 24.69 1.60
C ALA A 490 28.93 25.25 2.86
N VAL A 491 28.23 26.11 3.59
CA VAL A 491 28.62 26.62 4.91
C VAL A 491 27.58 26.16 5.92
N ALA A 492 28.00 25.30 6.85
CA ALA A 492 27.16 24.83 7.94
C ALA A 492 27.52 25.54 9.25
N ARG A 493 26.51 25.90 10.03
CA ARG A 493 26.62 26.41 11.40
C ARG A 493 26.12 25.37 12.36
N VAL A 494 26.89 25.08 13.40
CA VAL A 494 26.55 24.09 14.42
C VAL A 494 26.42 24.78 15.77
N GLU A 495 25.22 24.75 16.34
CA GLU A 495 24.93 25.19 17.69
C GLU A 495 24.96 23.97 18.62
N TYR A 496 25.92 23.96 19.54
CA TYR A 496 26.05 22.95 20.58
C TYR A 496 25.34 23.43 21.84
N LEU A 497 24.39 22.65 22.37
CA LEU A 497 23.40 23.07 23.37
C LEU A 497 23.43 22.11 24.57
N SER A 498 23.62 22.61 25.79
CA SER A 498 23.55 21.82 27.03
C SER A 498 22.21 22.03 27.76
N GLN A 499 22.10 21.47 28.97
CA GLN A 499 20.97 21.73 29.88
C GLN A 499 20.85 23.20 30.31
N GLU A 500 21.94 23.97 30.22
CA GLU A 500 22.02 25.40 30.54
C GLU A 500 21.83 26.33 29.32
N GLY A 501 21.80 25.78 28.09
CA GLY A 501 21.64 26.52 26.85
C GLY A 501 22.85 26.40 25.90
N LEU A 502 23.09 27.41 25.07
CA LEU A 502 24.18 27.41 24.08
C LEU A 502 25.58 27.34 24.73
N LEU A 503 26.31 26.26 24.44
CA LEU A 503 27.71 26.09 24.77
C LEU A 503 28.63 26.78 23.76
N LEU A 504 28.34 26.58 22.46
CA LEU A 504 29.20 27.00 21.36
C LEU A 504 28.39 27.13 20.07
N LEU A 505 28.73 28.15 19.27
CA LEU A 505 28.37 28.25 17.86
C LEU A 505 29.65 28.06 17.02
N ASP A 506 29.61 27.12 16.08
CA ASP A 506 30.69 26.85 15.12
C ASP A 506 30.23 27.15 13.68
N GLU A 507 31.17 27.44 12.79
CA GLU A 507 30.92 27.64 11.35
C GLU A 507 31.94 26.84 10.53
N LEU A 508 31.44 25.93 9.69
CA LEU A 508 32.19 24.88 9.00
C LEU A 508 31.97 25.01 7.49
N VAL A 509 33.08 25.06 6.73
CA VAL A 509 33.03 25.02 5.26
C VAL A 509 33.08 23.58 4.79
N LEU A 510 32.03 23.12 4.11
CA LEU A 510 31.85 21.77 3.60
C LEU A 510 32.19 21.74 2.10
N PRO A 511 33.31 21.12 1.67
CA PRO A 511 33.68 21.08 0.25
C PRO A 511 32.66 20.30 -0.61
N PRO A 512 32.61 20.52 -1.94
CA PRO A 512 31.75 19.76 -2.84
C PRO A 512 31.93 18.24 -2.73
N ARG A 513 30.82 17.49 -2.83
CA ARG A 513 30.76 16.02 -2.86
C ARG A 513 31.62 15.31 -1.81
N ARG A 514 31.70 15.88 -0.60
CA ARG A 514 32.68 15.46 0.41
C ARG A 514 32.11 15.59 1.83
N ARG A 515 32.57 14.69 2.69
CA ARG A 515 32.34 14.74 4.14
C ARG A 515 33.31 15.66 4.86
N VAL A 516 32.81 16.35 5.88
CA VAL A 516 33.60 16.85 7.02
C VAL A 516 33.16 16.08 8.26
N THR A 517 34.12 15.60 9.05
CA THR A 517 33.88 14.93 10.34
C THR A 517 34.45 15.79 11.46
N VAL A 518 33.65 16.07 12.48
CA VAL A 518 34.01 16.91 13.64
C VAL A 518 34.14 16.03 14.88
N ASP A 519 35.23 16.21 15.63
CA ASP A 519 35.43 15.65 16.98
C ASP A 519 34.69 16.56 17.98
N VAL A 520 33.52 16.12 18.48
CA VAL A 520 32.65 16.96 19.31
C VAL A 520 33.27 17.15 20.70
N ASN A 521 33.86 16.10 21.29
CA ASN A 521 34.58 16.17 22.56
C ASN A 521 35.67 17.27 22.57
N ARG A 522 36.46 17.38 21.50
CA ARG A 522 37.47 18.46 21.36
C ARG A 522 36.84 19.83 21.14
N ARG A 523 35.66 19.88 20.50
CA ARG A 523 35.03 21.14 20.10
C ARG A 523 34.33 21.85 21.27
N VAL A 524 33.60 21.09 22.09
CA VAL A 524 32.81 21.61 23.23
C VAL A 524 33.48 21.43 24.59
N GLY A 525 34.49 20.55 24.67
CA GLY A 525 35.17 20.17 25.90
C GLY A 525 34.57 18.92 26.57
N PRO A 526 35.26 18.39 27.60
CA PRO A 526 34.86 17.16 28.28
C PRO A 526 33.68 17.38 29.24
N ASP A 527 33.00 16.28 29.56
CA ASP A 527 31.98 16.20 30.64
C ASP A 527 30.79 17.14 30.41
N ARG A 528 30.28 17.15 29.18
CA ARG A 528 29.07 17.88 28.77
C ARG A 528 28.05 16.94 28.19
N GLU A 529 26.79 17.12 28.58
CA GLU A 529 25.67 16.72 27.74
C GLU A 529 25.46 17.77 26.63
N VAL A 530 25.27 17.30 25.40
CA VAL A 530 25.32 18.12 24.20
C VAL A 530 24.23 17.68 23.23
N SER A 531 23.33 18.59 22.88
CA SER A 531 22.48 18.50 21.70
C SER A 531 23.08 19.37 20.60
N MET A 532 22.70 19.13 19.36
CA MET A 532 23.15 19.91 18.21
C MET A 532 21.98 20.39 17.36
N ARG A 533 22.03 21.67 16.95
CA ARG A 533 21.29 22.17 15.79
C ARG A 533 22.32 22.53 14.71
N VAL A 534 22.22 21.90 13.56
CA VAL A 534 22.98 22.23 12.36
C VAL A 534 22.06 23.01 11.42
N THR A 535 22.53 24.15 10.91
CA THR A 535 21.89 24.88 9.79
C THR A 535 22.90 25.08 8.68
N ALA A 536 22.49 25.08 7.42
CA ALA A 536 23.39 25.26 6.29
C ALA A 536 22.81 26.22 5.25
N ASP A 537 23.68 26.85 4.46
CA ASP A 537 23.27 27.71 3.34
C ASP A 537 22.78 26.91 2.10
N ARG A 538 22.88 25.58 2.16
CA ARG A 538 22.53 24.60 1.12
C ARG A 538 22.13 23.26 1.76
N PRO A 539 21.31 22.44 1.09
CA PRO A 539 20.97 21.09 1.56
C PRO A 539 22.20 20.17 1.70
N ILE A 540 22.42 19.67 2.92
CA ILE A 540 23.46 18.73 3.32
C ILE A 540 22.86 17.52 4.02
N VAL A 541 23.66 16.53 4.41
CA VAL A 541 23.23 15.36 5.18
C VAL A 541 24.08 15.26 6.45
N ALA A 542 23.45 14.96 7.58
CA ALA A 542 24.11 14.91 8.89
C ALA A 542 23.80 13.60 9.63
N GLU A 543 24.85 12.91 10.05
CA GLU A 543 24.80 11.76 10.97
C GLU A 543 25.76 12.00 12.14
N ARG A 544 25.44 11.40 13.29
CA ARG A 544 26.17 11.60 14.55
C ARG A 544 26.46 10.24 15.21
N PRO A 545 27.65 9.65 14.96
CA PRO A 545 28.06 8.45 15.66
C PRO A 545 28.67 8.79 17.02
N VAL A 546 28.39 7.95 18.01
CA VAL A 546 29.01 7.97 19.34
C VAL A 546 29.57 6.59 19.61
N TYR A 547 30.82 6.51 20.07
CA TYR A 547 31.43 5.28 20.56
C TYR A 547 31.69 5.39 22.06
N PHE A 548 31.36 4.36 22.82
CA PHE A 548 31.34 4.45 24.28
C PHE A 548 31.86 3.20 25.00
N LEU A 549 32.22 3.41 26.26
CA LEU A 549 32.43 2.39 27.29
C LEU A 549 31.57 2.76 28.52
N TYR A 550 30.27 2.54 28.41
CA TYR A 550 29.29 2.91 29.42
C TYR A 550 29.56 2.19 30.74
N HIS A 551 29.48 2.93 31.85
CA HIS A 551 29.92 2.51 33.19
C HIS A 551 31.32 1.87 33.26
N GLY A 552 32.21 2.14 32.30
CA GLY A 552 33.52 1.49 32.21
C GLY A 552 33.48 0.00 31.85
N ARG A 553 32.32 -0.53 31.41
CA ARG A 553 32.10 -1.98 31.22
C ARG A 553 31.34 -2.35 29.94
N TYR A 554 30.35 -1.56 29.50
CA TYR A 554 29.57 -1.86 28.30
C TYR A 554 30.19 -1.09 27.14
N ALA A 555 31.03 -1.79 26.36
CA ALA A 555 31.50 -1.27 25.09
C ALA A 555 30.34 -1.22 24.10
N GLY A 556 30.37 -0.24 23.20
CA GLY A 556 29.41 -0.12 22.12
C GLY A 556 29.61 1.16 21.33
N GLY A 557 28.63 1.47 20.49
CA GLY A 557 28.53 2.72 19.77
C GLY A 557 27.33 2.70 18.85
N HIS A 558 26.73 3.86 18.62
CA HIS A 558 25.47 4.03 17.91
C HIS A 558 25.52 5.24 16.98
N VAL A 559 24.63 5.31 15.99
CA VAL A 559 24.57 6.42 15.04
C VAL A 559 23.14 6.94 14.90
N ALA A 560 22.96 8.25 15.04
CA ALA A 560 21.72 8.91 14.67
C ALA A 560 21.84 9.53 13.27
N CYS A 561 20.85 9.30 12.41
CA CYS A 561 20.53 10.29 11.36
C CYS A 561 19.80 11.46 12.03
N GLY A 562 20.23 12.69 11.76
CA GLY A 562 19.61 13.85 12.37
C GLY A 562 18.14 13.98 11.99
N ALA A 563 17.34 14.59 12.85
CA ALA A 563 15.99 15.01 12.46
C ALA A 563 16.11 16.24 11.54
N ALA A 564 15.52 16.19 10.33
CA ALA A 564 15.47 17.35 9.44
C ALA A 564 14.56 18.49 9.94
N GLN A 565 13.60 18.17 10.82
CA GLN A 565 12.65 19.13 11.38
C GLN A 565 12.28 18.81 12.84
N ALA A 566 11.94 19.85 13.60
CA ALA A 566 11.30 19.70 14.91
C ALA A 566 9.80 19.43 14.76
N ALA A 567 9.21 18.64 15.67
CA ALA A 567 7.79 18.28 15.67
C ALA A 567 7.19 18.40 17.07
N SER A 568 5.87 18.64 17.14
CA SER A 568 5.13 18.66 18.42
C SER A 568 4.87 17.27 18.98
N ARG A 569 5.05 16.21 18.18
CA ARG A 569 4.94 14.82 18.63
C ARG A 569 6.06 13.95 18.07
N TRP A 570 6.53 13.01 18.89
CA TRP A 570 7.48 11.96 18.54
C TRP A 570 7.04 10.63 19.14
N TYR A 571 7.32 9.54 18.45
CA TYR A 571 6.94 8.18 18.83
C TYR A 571 8.17 7.26 18.84
N PHE A 572 8.13 6.28 19.73
CA PHE A 572 9.20 5.31 19.98
C PHE A 572 8.58 3.93 20.24
N ALA A 573 8.76 2.97 19.34
CA ALA A 573 8.03 1.69 19.36
C ALA A 573 8.67 0.62 20.27
N GLU A 574 9.98 0.66 20.47
CA GLU A 574 10.72 -0.11 21.48
C GLU A 574 10.84 0.66 22.82
N GLY A 575 11.23 -0.06 23.86
CA GLY A 575 11.53 0.40 25.22
C GLY A 575 11.49 -0.78 26.19
N TYR A 576 12.46 -0.89 27.10
CA TYR A 576 12.47 -1.94 28.14
C TYR A 576 13.27 -1.50 29.36
N THR A 577 12.63 -1.44 30.52
CA THR A 577 13.26 -0.97 31.78
C THR A 577 13.62 -2.10 32.75
N GLY A 578 13.75 -3.32 32.24
CA GLY A 578 14.03 -4.51 33.03
C GLY A 578 15.49 -4.72 33.43
N PRO A 579 15.80 -5.85 34.07
CA PRO A 579 17.13 -6.14 34.57
C PRO A 579 18.20 -6.10 33.47
N GLY A 580 19.18 -5.22 33.62
CA GLY A 580 20.28 -5.07 32.67
C GLY A 580 20.00 -4.11 31.51
N PHE A 581 18.94 -3.30 31.57
CA PHE A 581 18.62 -2.25 30.59
C PHE A 581 18.49 -0.88 31.27
N GLU A 582 19.02 0.16 30.63
CA GLU A 582 18.95 1.56 31.04
C GLU A 582 18.52 2.43 29.85
N GLU A 583 17.28 2.91 29.89
CA GLU A 583 16.62 3.68 28.83
C GLU A 583 16.57 5.17 29.19
N TRP A 584 17.00 6.01 28.25
CA TRP A 584 17.10 7.45 28.40
C TRP A 584 16.38 8.15 27.26
N LEU A 585 15.55 9.14 27.58
CA LEU A 585 14.88 9.98 26.59
C LEU A 585 15.53 11.37 26.56
N CYS A 586 16.15 11.69 25.43
CA CYS A 586 16.80 12.98 25.18
C CYS A 586 15.83 13.94 24.48
N LEU A 587 15.62 15.12 25.05
CA LEU A 587 14.67 16.12 24.59
C LEU A 587 15.40 17.43 24.28
N LEU A 588 15.43 17.85 23.02
CA LEU A 588 15.95 19.15 22.58
C LEU A 588 14.80 20.12 22.33
N ASN A 589 14.79 21.25 23.03
CA ASN A 589 13.91 22.38 22.73
C ASN A 589 14.66 23.44 21.90
N PRO A 590 14.41 23.54 20.57
CA PRO A 590 15.03 24.56 19.73
C PRO A 590 14.32 25.92 19.82
N GLN A 591 13.24 26.05 20.59
CA GLN A 591 12.41 27.26 20.66
C GLN A 591 12.98 28.33 21.63
N PRO A 592 12.64 29.62 21.45
CA PRO A 592 13.06 30.70 22.34
C PRO A 592 12.23 30.79 23.64
N GLU A 593 11.14 30.04 23.78
CA GLU A 593 10.38 29.89 25.02
C GLU A 593 10.57 28.49 25.65
N PRO A 594 10.32 28.33 26.98
CA PRO A 594 10.23 27.02 27.59
C PRO A 594 9.13 26.17 26.91
N ASN A 595 9.38 24.86 26.81
CA ASN A 595 8.46 23.90 26.22
C ASN A 595 8.09 22.85 27.28
N LEU A 596 6.80 22.78 27.65
CA LEU A 596 6.30 21.70 28.49
C LEU A 596 6.09 20.47 27.60
N VAL A 597 6.72 19.36 27.98
CA VAL A 597 6.70 18.11 27.23
C VAL A 597 6.00 17.06 28.08
N ARG A 598 4.88 16.53 27.59
CA ARG A 598 4.24 15.34 28.15
C ARG A 598 4.88 14.10 27.56
N ILE A 599 5.19 13.14 28.41
CA ILE A 599 5.72 11.83 28.03
C ILE A 599 4.68 10.79 28.44
N THR A 600 4.23 9.97 27.49
CA THR A 600 3.34 8.83 27.76
C THR A 600 4.12 7.54 27.52
N TYR A 601 4.32 6.76 28.59
CA TYR A 601 4.91 5.43 28.53
C TYR A 601 3.78 4.42 28.32
N GLN A 602 3.68 3.83 27.13
CA GLN A 602 2.67 2.85 26.77
C GLN A 602 3.21 1.43 26.95
N THR A 603 2.63 0.66 27.87
CA THR A 603 3.10 -0.69 28.20
C THR A 603 2.36 -1.76 27.41
N SER A 604 2.98 -2.93 27.22
CA SER A 604 2.34 -4.08 26.54
C SER A 604 1.13 -4.66 27.30
N ASP A 605 1.01 -4.39 28.60
CA ASP A 605 -0.15 -4.76 29.42
C ASP A 605 -1.24 -3.67 29.52
N GLY A 606 -1.08 -2.55 28.78
CA GLY A 606 -2.05 -1.45 28.71
C GLY A 606 -2.08 -0.52 29.93
N LYS A 607 -1.18 -0.70 30.92
CA LYS A 607 -1.04 0.19 32.08
C LYS A 607 -0.21 1.44 31.76
N ASN A 608 -0.71 2.25 30.82
CA ASN A 608 0.01 3.41 30.34
C ASN A 608 0.19 4.47 31.44
N LEU A 609 1.40 5.03 31.52
CA LEU A 609 1.80 6.04 32.49
C LEU A 609 2.04 7.38 31.81
N GLN A 610 1.92 8.47 32.55
CA GLN A 610 2.19 9.83 32.07
C GLN A 610 3.15 10.55 33.02
N ASP A 611 4.03 11.33 32.43
CA ASP A 611 5.04 12.17 33.07
C ASP A 611 5.16 13.50 32.31
N GLU A 612 5.73 14.51 32.94
CA GLU A 612 5.93 15.83 32.34
C GLU A 612 7.35 16.35 32.64
N GLU A 613 7.98 16.94 31.62
CA GLU A 613 9.30 17.55 31.70
C GLU A 613 9.28 18.95 31.07
N LEU A 614 9.84 19.95 31.77
CA LEU A 614 9.92 21.32 31.28
C LEU A 614 11.30 21.59 30.69
N VAL A 615 11.38 21.63 29.36
CA VAL A 615 12.63 21.88 28.64
C VAL A 615 12.80 23.40 28.43
N PRO A 616 13.84 24.06 28.98
CA PRO A 616 14.04 25.50 28.83
C PRO A 616 14.30 25.94 27.37
N PRO A 617 14.26 27.25 27.07
CA PRO A 617 14.62 27.78 25.75
C PRO A 617 15.99 27.32 25.27
N HIS A 618 16.12 27.01 23.97
CA HIS A 618 17.38 26.68 23.30
C HIS A 618 18.30 25.76 24.13
N SER A 619 17.75 24.67 24.67
CA SER A 619 18.43 23.80 25.62
C SER A 619 17.88 22.36 25.55
N ARG A 620 18.49 21.45 26.29
CA ARG A 620 18.10 20.04 26.35
C ARG A 620 17.74 19.52 27.75
N ARG A 621 17.10 18.36 27.80
CA ARG A 621 16.91 17.53 29.00
C ARG A 621 17.17 16.06 28.65
N THR A 622 17.67 15.30 29.62
CA THR A 622 17.69 13.83 29.58
C THR A 622 16.77 13.31 30.67
N VAL A 623 15.88 12.39 30.32
CA VAL A 623 14.93 11.76 31.24
C VAL A 623 15.31 10.30 31.44
N ASP A 624 15.55 9.89 32.69
CA ASP A 624 15.74 8.50 33.11
C ASP A 624 14.39 7.77 33.07
N VAL A 625 14.19 6.91 32.06
CA VAL A 625 12.91 6.22 31.84
C VAL A 625 12.71 5.11 32.89
N ASN A 626 13.77 4.40 33.30
CA ASN A 626 13.72 3.40 34.36
C ASN A 626 13.27 3.98 35.71
N LEU A 627 13.60 5.25 35.99
CA LEU A 627 13.17 5.98 37.18
C LEU A 627 11.75 6.54 37.05
N ARG A 628 11.41 7.15 35.90
CA ARG A 628 10.11 7.84 35.69
C ARG A 628 8.96 6.88 35.38
N ALA A 629 9.14 5.94 34.45
CA ALA A 629 8.15 4.92 34.12
C ALA A 629 8.12 3.78 35.15
N GLY A 630 9.26 3.51 35.79
CA GLY A 630 9.46 2.36 36.67
C GLY A 630 10.19 1.21 35.98
N ARG A 631 10.42 0.14 36.73
CA ARG A 631 11.31 -0.98 36.35
C ARG A 631 10.53 -2.20 35.86
N ASP A 632 11.18 -2.98 35.01
CA ASP A 632 10.68 -4.25 34.43
C ASP A 632 9.39 -4.08 33.60
N LEU A 633 9.35 -3.02 32.81
CA LEU A 633 8.26 -2.73 31.88
C LEU A 633 8.74 -2.86 30.43
N GLN A 634 8.05 -3.66 29.61
CA GLN A 634 8.10 -3.51 28.16
C GLN A 634 7.21 -2.33 27.76
N LEU A 635 7.82 -1.26 27.29
CA LEU A 635 7.14 0.01 27.03
C LEU A 635 7.50 0.57 25.65
N SER A 636 6.73 1.55 25.23
CA SER A 636 6.92 2.39 24.05
C SER A 636 6.62 3.82 24.49
N VAL A 637 7.17 4.82 23.83
CA VAL A 637 7.05 6.22 24.28
C VAL A 637 6.29 7.05 23.25
N VAL A 638 5.42 7.94 23.74
CA VAL A 638 4.89 9.07 22.98
C VAL A 638 5.31 10.34 23.69
N VAL A 639 5.97 11.23 22.96
CA VAL A 639 6.44 12.53 23.45
C VAL A 639 5.60 13.61 22.79
N GLU A 640 4.95 14.47 23.57
CA GLU A 640 4.10 15.56 23.10
C GLU A 640 4.55 16.90 23.69
N GLY A 641 5.06 17.81 22.87
CA GLY A 641 5.39 19.18 23.28
C GLY A 641 4.25 20.16 23.00
N GLU A 642 4.09 21.16 23.87
CA GLU A 642 3.29 22.35 23.56
C GLU A 642 3.82 23.12 22.33
N LYS A 643 5.11 22.98 22.04
CA LYS A 643 5.82 23.55 20.88
C LYS A 643 6.66 22.47 20.20
N PRO A 644 7.09 22.66 18.93
CA PRO A 644 7.96 21.71 18.26
C PRO A 644 9.30 21.53 18.99
N LEU A 645 9.63 20.28 19.30
CA LEU A 645 10.90 19.82 19.87
C LEU A 645 11.53 18.75 18.99
N VAL A 646 12.67 18.21 19.40
CA VAL A 646 13.25 16.97 18.85
C VAL A 646 13.49 15.99 19.99
N ALA A 647 13.24 14.71 19.74
CA ALA A 647 13.42 13.65 20.71
C ALA A 647 14.24 12.49 20.11
N GLU A 648 15.16 11.96 20.91
CA GLU A 648 15.92 10.73 20.62
C GLU A 648 15.85 9.82 21.86
N ARG A 649 15.70 8.50 21.67
CA ARG A 649 15.77 7.50 22.75
C ARG A 649 17.12 6.80 22.68
N VAL A 650 17.77 6.62 23.82
CA VAL A 650 18.97 5.79 23.99
C VAL A 650 18.65 4.61 24.89
N ILE A 651 19.19 3.45 24.58
CA ILE A 651 19.15 2.28 25.47
C ILE A 651 20.58 1.78 25.65
N TYR A 652 21.03 1.56 26.89
CA TYR A 652 22.26 0.83 27.20
C TYR A 652 21.91 -0.50 27.86
N HIS A 653 22.63 -1.59 27.54
CA HIS A 653 22.25 -2.92 28.00
C HIS A 653 23.40 -3.92 28.26
N ASP A 654 23.11 -4.94 29.08
CA ASP A 654 23.85 -6.20 29.26
C ASP A 654 22.89 -7.38 28.93
N TYR A 655 22.40 -7.38 27.69
CA TYR A 655 21.37 -8.29 27.17
C TYR A 655 21.77 -9.76 27.35
N HIS A 656 20.94 -10.46 28.13
CA HIS A 656 21.13 -11.88 28.49
C HIS A 656 22.56 -12.21 28.99
N GLN A 657 23.29 -11.21 29.52
CA GLN A 657 24.69 -11.27 29.97
C GLN A 657 25.71 -11.69 28.90
N TRP A 658 25.30 -11.82 27.63
CA TRP A 658 26.14 -12.28 26.52
C TRP A 658 26.38 -11.21 25.46
N CYS A 659 25.50 -10.21 25.39
CA CYS A 659 25.60 -9.05 24.52
C CYS A 659 25.57 -7.76 25.34
N ARG A 660 26.49 -6.84 25.07
CA ARG A 660 26.53 -5.50 25.69
C ARG A 660 26.58 -4.47 24.58
N GLY A 661 26.10 -3.29 24.88
CA GLY A 661 26.07 -2.20 23.91
C GLY A 661 25.04 -1.17 24.28
N GLY A 662 24.50 -0.56 23.24
CA GLY A 662 23.42 0.40 23.30
C GLY A 662 23.31 1.17 21.99
N ASP A 663 22.09 1.59 21.70
CA ASP A 663 21.68 2.22 20.44
C ASP A 663 20.98 3.57 20.69
N VAL A 664 20.83 4.37 19.63
CA VAL A 664 20.06 5.61 19.62
C VAL A 664 19.09 5.63 18.45
N VAL A 665 17.82 5.86 18.74
CA VAL A 665 16.78 6.07 17.73
C VAL A 665 16.31 7.50 17.76
N THR A 666 16.37 8.19 16.62
CA THR A 666 15.59 9.41 16.37
C THR A 666 14.13 9.02 16.22
N GLY A 667 13.25 9.58 17.06
CA GLY A 667 11.84 9.19 17.07
C GLY A 667 11.15 9.46 15.73
N VAL A 668 10.05 8.77 15.48
CA VAL A 668 9.23 9.02 14.28
C VAL A 668 8.18 10.08 14.58
N ARG A 669 7.90 10.97 13.61
CA ARG A 669 7.02 12.13 13.83
C ARG A 669 5.53 11.78 13.75
N GLU A 670 5.20 10.80 12.92
CA GLU A 670 3.81 10.43 12.58
C GLU A 670 3.62 8.91 12.63
N THR A 671 2.36 8.48 12.72
CA THR A 671 1.99 7.07 12.61
C THR A 671 1.69 6.73 11.16
N SER A 672 2.06 5.52 10.73
CA SER A 672 1.83 5.06 9.37
C SER A 672 1.20 3.67 9.36
N ARG A 673 0.49 3.36 8.28
CA ARG A 673 0.06 1.99 7.96
C ARG A 673 1.16 1.15 7.33
N HIS A 674 2.27 1.75 6.91
CA HIS A 674 3.28 1.15 6.03
C HIS A 674 4.68 1.45 6.55
N TRP A 675 5.37 0.38 6.97
CA TRP A 675 6.72 0.45 7.54
C TRP A 675 7.62 -0.55 6.83
N TYR A 676 8.87 -0.15 6.57
CA TYR A 676 9.82 -0.93 5.79
C TYR A 676 11.20 -0.88 6.43
N PHE A 677 11.91 -2.01 6.36
CA PHE A 677 13.25 -2.19 6.88
C PHE A 677 14.05 -3.06 5.89
N ALA A 678 15.30 -2.70 5.63
CA ALA A 678 16.18 -3.36 4.65
C ALA A 678 17.22 -4.31 5.28
N GLU A 679 17.59 -4.09 6.54
CA GLU A 679 18.45 -4.97 7.34
C GLU A 679 17.65 -6.03 8.14
N GLY A 680 18.36 -7.01 8.69
CA GLY A 680 17.83 -8.11 9.52
C GLY A 680 18.53 -9.44 9.20
N TYR A 681 18.68 -10.32 10.19
CA TYR A 681 19.34 -11.62 9.98
C TYR A 681 18.89 -12.65 11.02
N THR A 682 18.30 -13.76 10.56
CA THR A 682 17.75 -14.80 11.45
C THR A 682 18.72 -15.95 11.76
N GLY A 683 19.95 -15.89 11.23
CA GLY A 683 20.95 -16.94 11.40
C GLY A 683 21.68 -16.93 12.76
N PRO A 684 22.60 -17.90 12.98
CA PRO A 684 23.20 -18.13 14.28
C PRO A 684 24.00 -16.93 14.81
N GLY A 685 23.74 -16.56 16.06
CA GLY A 685 24.41 -15.44 16.73
C GLY A 685 23.70 -14.09 16.59
N PHE A 686 22.50 -14.04 16.02
CA PHE A 686 21.64 -12.86 15.97
C PHE A 686 20.27 -13.18 16.58
N GLU A 687 19.72 -12.24 17.36
CA GLU A 687 18.36 -12.23 17.89
C GLU A 687 17.69 -10.96 17.39
N ASP A 688 16.80 -11.11 16.40
CA ASP A 688 16.16 -10.06 15.61
C ASP A 688 14.70 -9.93 16.04
N TRP A 689 14.27 -8.69 16.30
CA TRP A 689 12.97 -8.40 16.89
C TRP A 689 12.26 -7.28 16.13
N LEU A 690 10.93 -7.33 16.11
CA LEU A 690 10.09 -6.24 15.60
C LEU A 690 9.21 -5.69 16.72
N CYS A 691 9.39 -4.41 17.02
CA CYS A 691 8.65 -3.66 18.02
C CYS A 691 7.62 -2.77 17.32
N LEU A 692 6.33 -2.99 17.61
CA LEU A 692 5.23 -2.24 17.03
C LEU A 692 4.42 -1.54 18.13
N GLN A 693 4.18 -0.24 17.98
CA GLN A 693 3.36 0.56 18.90
C GLN A 693 2.07 1.00 18.20
N ASN A 694 0.94 0.80 18.87
CA ASN A 694 -0.36 1.34 18.48
C ASN A 694 -0.72 2.47 19.46
N PRO A 695 -0.50 3.74 19.12
CA PRO A 695 -0.90 4.88 19.96
C PRO A 695 -2.40 5.22 19.79
N GLY A 696 -3.08 4.62 18.81
CA GLY A 696 -4.51 4.82 18.54
C GLY A 696 -5.40 4.21 19.63
N GLY A 697 -6.64 4.69 19.73
CA GLY A 697 -7.63 4.16 20.70
C GLY A 697 -8.22 2.79 20.33
N GLU A 698 -8.20 2.46 19.04
CA GLU A 698 -8.79 1.24 18.47
C GLU A 698 -7.73 0.18 18.19
N ASP A 699 -8.15 -1.09 18.13
CA ASP A 699 -7.29 -2.20 17.75
C ASP A 699 -6.88 -2.13 16.27
N VAL A 700 -5.66 -2.59 15.99
CA VAL A 700 -5.08 -2.66 14.64
C VAL A 700 -4.67 -4.09 14.32
N GLU A 701 -4.96 -4.56 13.10
CA GLU A 701 -4.33 -5.77 12.53
C GLU A 701 -3.15 -5.34 11.65
N ALA A 702 -1.97 -5.88 11.90
CA ALA A 702 -0.77 -5.71 11.08
C ALA A 702 -0.41 -7.02 10.38
N GLU A 703 -0.19 -6.93 9.07
CA GLU A 703 0.37 -7.99 8.23
C GLU A 703 1.86 -7.71 8.03
N ILE A 704 2.70 -8.60 8.54
CA ILE A 704 4.16 -8.50 8.50
C ILE A 704 4.64 -9.46 7.43
N THR A 705 5.48 -8.97 6.52
CA THR A 705 6.10 -9.74 5.44
C THR A 705 7.61 -9.71 5.61
N LEU A 706 8.22 -10.90 5.69
CA LEU A 706 9.67 -11.09 5.69
C LEU A 706 10.11 -11.44 4.27
N HIS A 707 11.04 -10.66 3.72
CA HIS A 707 11.58 -10.80 2.36
C HIS A 707 13.03 -11.30 2.48
N PHE A 708 13.32 -12.53 2.07
CA PHE A 708 14.65 -13.13 2.21
C PHE A 708 15.54 -12.88 0.99
N GLU A 709 16.87 -12.88 1.17
CA GLU A 709 17.82 -12.74 0.04
C GLU A 709 17.69 -13.88 -1.00
N SER A 710 17.23 -15.07 -0.58
CA SER A 710 16.85 -16.18 -1.46
C SER A 710 15.64 -15.91 -2.37
N GLY A 711 14.88 -14.83 -2.14
CA GLY A 711 13.61 -14.53 -2.82
C GLY A 711 12.40 -15.27 -2.23
N GLU A 712 12.60 -16.04 -1.15
CA GLU A 712 11.50 -16.58 -0.36
C GLU A 712 10.79 -15.46 0.42
N VAL A 713 9.50 -15.64 0.70
CA VAL A 713 8.67 -14.65 1.41
C VAL A 713 7.81 -15.36 2.47
N LEU A 714 7.81 -14.84 3.70
CA LEU A 714 6.93 -15.30 4.77
C LEU A 714 6.00 -14.19 5.23
N GLN A 715 4.78 -14.53 5.64
CA GLN A 715 3.78 -13.58 6.12
C GLN A 715 3.13 -14.03 7.42
N GLU A 716 3.01 -13.11 8.37
CA GLU A 716 2.29 -13.32 9.63
C GLU A 716 1.34 -12.15 9.93
N LYS A 717 0.24 -12.44 10.63
CA LYS A 717 -0.73 -11.43 11.06
C LYS A 717 -0.75 -11.30 12.57
N VAL A 718 -0.63 -10.07 13.04
CA VAL A 718 -0.55 -9.72 14.47
C VAL A 718 -1.63 -8.69 14.79
N ARG A 719 -2.33 -8.89 15.91
CA ARG A 719 -3.28 -7.90 16.46
C ARG A 719 -2.56 -7.05 17.51
N LEU A 720 -2.64 -5.74 17.34
CA LEU A 720 -2.12 -4.74 18.27
C LEU A 720 -3.32 -4.07 18.96
N PRO A 721 -3.57 -4.32 20.25
CA PRO A 721 -4.63 -3.65 21.00
C PRO A 721 -4.50 -2.13 20.97
N GLY A 722 -5.63 -1.43 21.10
CA GLY A 722 -5.64 0.03 21.27
C GLY A 722 -4.74 0.49 22.42
N ARG A 723 -3.94 1.53 22.17
CA ARG A 723 -3.00 2.18 23.10
C ARG A 723 -1.94 1.25 23.70
N SER A 724 -1.54 0.19 23.01
CA SER A 724 -0.52 -0.76 23.49
C SER A 724 0.70 -0.84 22.58
N ARG A 725 1.65 -1.71 22.93
CA ARG A 725 2.70 -2.18 22.02
C ARG A 725 2.74 -3.70 21.96
N THR A 726 3.39 -4.22 20.92
CA THR A 726 3.69 -5.64 20.72
C THR A 726 5.15 -5.80 20.32
N THR A 727 5.76 -6.90 20.74
CA THR A 727 7.15 -7.27 20.42
C THR A 727 7.14 -8.66 19.82
N LEU A 728 7.84 -8.87 18.72
CA LEU A 728 7.84 -10.12 17.96
C LEU A 728 9.27 -10.63 17.80
N TYR A 729 9.49 -11.92 17.99
CA TYR A 729 10.80 -12.55 17.90
C TYR A 729 10.97 -13.22 16.52
N LEU A 730 11.64 -12.55 15.59
CA LEU A 730 11.61 -12.90 14.18
C LEU A 730 12.35 -14.21 13.87
N ASN A 731 13.39 -14.55 14.64
CA ASN A 731 14.07 -15.86 14.52
C ASN A 731 13.13 -17.05 14.82
N SER A 732 12.01 -16.85 15.52
CA SER A 732 11.02 -17.92 15.76
C SER A 732 9.96 -18.02 14.65
N MET A 733 9.84 -16.99 13.81
CA MET A 733 8.92 -16.91 12.68
C MET A 733 9.56 -17.42 11.38
N SER A 734 10.89 -17.35 11.28
CA SER A 734 11.67 -17.82 10.11
C SER A 734 12.31 -19.20 10.31
N PRO A 735 12.14 -20.16 9.39
CA PRO A 735 12.95 -21.38 9.31
C PRO A 735 14.29 -21.15 8.60
N TYR A 736 14.48 -19.99 7.96
CA TYR A 736 15.67 -19.64 7.18
C TYR A 736 16.74 -18.99 8.10
N GLN A 737 18.01 -19.11 7.72
CA GLN A 737 19.16 -18.56 8.46
C GLN A 737 19.99 -17.68 7.53
N GLU A 738 19.36 -16.63 7.01
CA GLU A 738 19.92 -15.73 6.00
C GLU A 738 19.51 -14.27 6.26
N GLY A 739 19.96 -13.35 5.40
CA GLY A 739 19.55 -11.95 5.45
C GLY A 739 18.07 -11.80 5.10
N MET A 740 17.37 -10.94 5.83
CA MET A 740 15.96 -10.63 5.57
C MET A 740 15.71 -9.13 5.63
N ALA A 741 14.64 -8.70 4.97
CA ALA A 741 14.07 -7.38 5.06
C ALA A 741 12.60 -7.51 5.49
N ILE A 742 12.00 -6.42 5.99
CA ILE A 742 10.65 -6.43 6.57
C ILE A 742 9.78 -5.39 5.87
N SER A 743 8.54 -5.76 5.52
CA SER A 743 7.47 -4.78 5.31
C SER A 743 6.27 -5.06 6.21
N VAL A 744 5.70 -4.01 6.80
CA VAL A 744 4.54 -4.08 7.69
C VAL A 744 3.40 -3.28 7.08
N HIS A 745 2.22 -3.90 6.97
CA HIS A 745 1.01 -3.26 6.45
C HIS A 745 -0.13 -3.39 7.46
N ALA A 746 -0.53 -2.26 8.05
CA ALA A 746 -1.47 -2.20 9.16
C ALA A 746 -2.83 -1.62 8.76
N SER A 747 -3.90 -2.06 9.45
CA SER A 747 -5.27 -1.55 9.24
C SER A 747 -5.49 -0.13 9.80
N GLY A 748 -4.55 0.37 10.60
CA GLY A 748 -4.56 1.71 11.21
C GLY A 748 -3.12 2.19 11.43
N GLY A 749 -2.96 3.45 11.80
CA GLY A 749 -1.64 4.05 12.01
C GLY A 749 -0.94 3.49 13.24
N ILE A 750 0.24 2.90 13.03
CA ILE A 750 1.16 2.38 14.04
C ILE A 750 2.53 3.02 13.88
N THR A 751 3.47 2.69 14.76
CA THR A 751 4.91 2.95 14.58
C THR A 751 5.69 1.65 14.75
N ALA A 752 6.85 1.57 14.11
CA ALA A 752 7.66 0.34 14.06
C ALA A 752 9.16 0.63 14.22
N GLU A 753 9.81 -0.20 15.04
CA GLU A 753 11.27 -0.24 15.22
C GLU A 753 11.77 -1.69 15.21
N ARG A 754 13.00 -1.92 14.75
CA ARG A 754 13.63 -3.24 14.69
C ARG A 754 14.97 -3.25 15.44
N PRO A 755 14.99 -3.64 16.74
CA PRO A 755 16.21 -3.90 17.48
C PRO A 755 16.76 -5.30 17.18
N VAL A 756 18.09 -5.39 16.98
CA VAL A 756 18.78 -6.64 16.66
C VAL A 756 19.99 -6.80 17.58
N TYR A 757 20.03 -7.87 18.37
CA TYR A 757 21.12 -8.18 19.30
C TYR A 757 22.00 -9.26 18.69
N PHE A 758 23.31 -9.06 18.59
CA PHE A 758 24.18 -9.94 17.82
C PHE A 758 25.53 -10.24 18.48
N ARG A 759 26.16 -11.32 17.99
CA ARG A 759 27.58 -11.62 18.15
C ARG A 759 28.22 -11.88 16.78
N TYR A 760 28.61 -10.80 16.12
CA TYR A 760 29.17 -10.81 14.78
C TYR A 760 30.48 -11.61 14.74
N ARG A 761 30.54 -12.58 13.82
CA ARG A 761 31.66 -13.53 13.63
C ARG A 761 32.13 -14.23 14.91
N GLY A 762 31.26 -14.37 15.91
CA GLY A 762 31.59 -14.96 17.21
C GLY A 762 32.51 -14.09 18.09
N ALA A 763 32.79 -12.84 17.70
CA ALA A 763 33.82 -12.01 18.33
C ALA A 763 33.32 -10.65 18.82
N TRP A 764 32.52 -9.92 18.03
CA TRP A 764 32.02 -8.58 18.38
C TRP A 764 30.57 -8.70 18.81
N ALA A 765 30.28 -8.39 20.08
CA ALA A 765 28.91 -8.30 20.56
C ALA A 765 28.40 -6.87 20.41
N GLY A 766 27.09 -6.73 20.17
CA GLY A 766 26.46 -5.42 20.06
C GLY A 766 24.98 -5.53 19.75
N GLU A 767 24.34 -4.38 19.71
CA GLU A 767 22.94 -4.21 19.36
C GLU A 767 22.85 -3.10 18.32
N HIS A 768 21.80 -3.11 17.52
CA HIS A 768 21.49 -2.02 16.62
C HIS A 768 19.99 -1.93 16.41
N THR A 769 19.45 -0.72 16.51
CA THR A 769 18.02 -0.43 16.33
C THR A 769 17.82 0.55 15.19
N SER A 770 16.67 0.41 14.54
CA SER A 770 16.24 1.29 13.45
C SER A 770 14.79 1.68 13.69
N ALA A 771 14.46 2.95 13.46
CA ALA A 771 13.11 3.33 13.11
C ALA A 771 12.85 2.90 11.66
N GLY A 772 11.70 2.27 11.39
CA GLY A 772 11.37 1.85 10.04
C GLY A 772 11.16 3.04 9.10
N TYR A 773 11.51 2.88 7.82
CA TYR A 773 11.12 3.84 6.81
C TYR A 773 9.60 3.77 6.57
N SER A 774 8.98 4.92 6.40
CA SER A 774 7.62 5.04 5.90
C SER A 774 7.54 6.18 4.88
N PRO A 775 6.81 6.01 3.76
CA PRO A 775 6.52 7.13 2.85
C PRO A 775 5.62 8.21 3.46
N ASP A 776 4.94 7.94 4.58
CA ASP A 776 4.05 8.90 5.26
C ASP A 776 4.82 9.88 6.20
N GLN A 777 6.16 9.86 6.25
CA GLN A 777 6.98 10.62 7.20
C GLN A 777 7.69 11.86 6.64
#